data_AF-A0A178GJZ4-F1
#
_entry.id   AF-A0A178GJZ4-F1
#
_cell.length_a   1.000
_cell.length_b   1.000
_cell.length_c   1.000
_cell.angle_alpha   90.00
_cell.angle_beta   90.00
_cell.angle_gamma   90.00
#
_symmetry.space_group_name_H-M   'P 1'
#
loop_
_entity.id
_entity.type
_entity.pdbx_description
1 polymer ?
#
loop_
_entity_poly.entity_id
_entity_poly.type
_entity_poly.pdbx_seq_one_letter_code
_entity_poly.pdbx_strand_id
1 'polypeptide(L)'
;MSVPEQTPYIEHTGNGVTTSFALKFQCESKDHLIVLVDDVEPPIASWSLTGGNVVFTTAPASGRKITLQRNTPFSRNTDYQSYNNSFRPPAVNKDFDWIWWKLQELGVADWILGNRISALKNYVDRKDDELKAYLMEEIRKQGVALDQLDEYYNYLMERLAQIAVDKGWDASFVVDGDKNQKQINAEINIKSKRDNETIYDYGAIGDGILHTVQEWYTAGSNNYNQKYKGLADVQADYSFVTDKDFSIDQAAILKLANIKSNKGGGCVDLSQGHFIVKPVNNGACLSIPPKVTLVGHYEDTVLEEISNSIDDPTTSVWWDLILFSGNTNVGGGVKNCTFRHTGGKRNNTATVAVRSGASRKKISGCIFENTIGTCIGIEYDSYSPKPLNCRVFENTFTSTSRHCVYIIGSTHNYIYNNTFYINALEAIVFRAANDCDVVSNNFFGVEGVKYHAITLAAPPTGVTYKYERLKISNNKMYGLKGAAFYGQGVGCTLYDSEIINNTFNLDNVDNEFHSIMLYRANRCKVSLNIFDGGRNRAIYLYGSSKNEINSNTIKNVISSGSTQVGAIGLASYKDSDNITYYSTDNKLVGNNIVDDRSIPLMKTGVQMGAGCIRNLVSKTEFEGIQTKIDSVDGLSNQYVGETINKLLFGSPSMTAGTNTSTDMSFVGNTLLAYVNREVFIKSFRLVVQQLTISGTATARLYKNGSALVANVFTADNSSKTGIIHYQPGQYSLNSGDTINLKIETASLTTEQSSLSFAVEIELAQ
;
A
#
# COMPACT_ATOMS: atom_id res chain seq x y z
N MET A 1 31.64 -38.59 -28.45
CA MET A 1 30.88 -38.89 -27.21
C MET A 1 31.43 -37.99 -26.14
N SER A 2 30.69 -37.65 -25.09
CA SER A 2 31.26 -36.83 -24.01
C SER A 2 32.32 -37.61 -23.23
N VAL A 3 33.41 -36.95 -22.85
CA VAL A 3 34.40 -37.51 -21.92
C VAL A 3 33.81 -37.56 -20.50
N PRO A 4 33.85 -38.71 -19.81
CA PRO A 4 33.40 -38.81 -18.43
C PRO A 4 34.33 -38.09 -17.46
N GLU A 5 33.83 -37.79 -16.25
CA GLU A 5 34.68 -37.42 -15.14
C GLU A 5 35.62 -38.58 -14.79
N GLN A 6 36.91 -38.27 -14.68
CA GLN A 6 37.99 -39.22 -14.43
C GLN A 6 39.16 -38.47 -13.83
N THR A 7 39.89 -39.09 -12.91
CA THR A 7 41.14 -38.55 -12.36
C THR A 7 42.30 -39.04 -13.24
N PRO A 8 42.99 -38.19 -14.01
CA PRO A 8 44.10 -38.58 -14.89
C PRO A 8 45.42 -38.86 -14.14
N TYR A 9 45.32 -39.50 -12.97
CA TYR A 9 46.40 -39.80 -12.05
C TYR A 9 46.09 -41.08 -11.28
N ILE A 10 47.05 -41.99 -11.22
CA ILE A 10 46.99 -43.16 -10.35
C ILE A 10 48.39 -43.56 -9.87
N GLU A 11 48.45 -44.02 -8.62
CA GLU A 11 49.65 -44.60 -8.03
C GLU A 11 49.45 -46.10 -7.84
N HIS A 12 50.49 -46.88 -8.10
CA HIS A 12 50.59 -48.30 -7.81
C HIS A 12 51.89 -48.59 -7.06
N THR A 13 51.92 -49.71 -6.34
CA THR A 13 53.16 -50.23 -5.72
C THR A 13 53.63 -51.45 -6.48
N GLY A 14 54.88 -51.45 -6.93
CA GLY A 14 55.53 -52.62 -7.51
C GLY A 14 55.64 -53.75 -6.49
N ASN A 15 55.47 -54.99 -6.94
CA ASN A 15 55.60 -56.21 -6.14
C ASN A 15 56.75 -57.11 -6.64
N GLY A 16 57.55 -56.65 -7.62
CA GLY A 16 58.62 -57.43 -8.25
C GLY A 16 58.17 -58.49 -9.27
N VAL A 17 56.87 -58.63 -9.55
CA VAL A 17 56.32 -59.70 -10.42
C VAL A 17 55.35 -59.16 -11.48
N THR A 18 54.46 -58.24 -11.12
CA THR A 18 53.45 -57.66 -12.01
C THR A 18 54.08 -56.66 -12.98
N THR A 19 53.88 -56.90 -14.29
CA THR A 19 54.35 -56.03 -15.38
C THR A 19 53.28 -55.10 -15.95
N SER A 20 51.99 -55.43 -15.79
CA SER A 20 50.86 -54.70 -16.39
C SER A 20 50.04 -53.95 -15.34
N PHE A 21 49.91 -52.63 -15.51
CA PHE A 21 49.19 -51.73 -14.60
C PHE A 21 48.08 -50.99 -15.37
N ALA A 22 46.84 -51.07 -14.89
CA ALA A 22 45.68 -50.56 -15.63
C ALA A 22 45.46 -49.06 -15.40
N LEU A 23 45.29 -48.30 -16.49
CA LEU A 23 44.80 -46.93 -16.39
C LEU A 23 43.33 -46.92 -15.98
N LYS A 24 42.96 -46.02 -15.07
CA LYS A 24 41.56 -45.72 -14.72
C LYS A 24 40.99 -44.52 -15.48
N PHE A 25 41.72 -44.05 -16.50
CA PHE A 25 41.39 -42.88 -17.30
C PHE A 25 41.75 -43.12 -18.77
N GLN A 26 41.04 -42.44 -19.66
CA GLN A 26 41.29 -42.44 -21.10
C GLN A 26 42.59 -41.70 -21.41
N CYS A 27 43.44 -42.31 -22.23
CA CYS A 27 44.68 -41.72 -22.74
C CYS A 27 44.80 -42.08 -24.22
N GLU A 28 45.02 -41.09 -25.09
CA GLU A 28 44.98 -41.28 -26.55
C GLU A 28 46.22 -42.00 -27.09
N SER A 29 47.40 -41.67 -26.58
CA SER A 29 48.68 -42.18 -27.05
C SER A 29 49.65 -42.35 -25.89
N LYS A 30 50.71 -43.14 -26.12
CA LYS A 30 51.81 -43.27 -25.17
C LYS A 30 52.44 -41.92 -24.83
N ASP A 31 52.56 -41.04 -25.82
CA ASP A 31 53.22 -39.74 -25.70
C ASP A 31 52.44 -38.74 -24.84
N HIS A 32 51.15 -39.03 -24.56
CA HIS A 32 50.29 -38.24 -23.67
C HIS A 32 50.27 -38.82 -22.24
N LEU A 33 51.24 -39.67 -21.86
CA LEU A 33 51.31 -40.33 -20.55
C LEU A 33 52.72 -40.21 -19.95
N ILE A 34 52.80 -39.61 -18.76
CA ILE A 34 53.98 -39.62 -17.91
C ILE A 34 53.92 -40.89 -17.03
N VAL A 35 55.02 -41.63 -17.00
CA VAL A 35 55.20 -42.82 -16.16
C VAL A 35 56.44 -42.59 -15.31
N LEU A 36 56.33 -42.69 -13.98
CA LEU A 36 57.46 -42.54 -13.05
C LEU A 36 57.60 -43.79 -12.18
N VAL A 37 58.84 -44.15 -11.83
CA VAL A 37 59.16 -45.23 -10.89
C VAL A 37 60.09 -44.70 -9.80
N ASP A 38 59.54 -44.49 -8.60
CA ASP A 38 60.05 -43.61 -7.52
C ASP A 38 60.38 -42.21 -8.06
N ASP A 39 59.37 -41.56 -8.63
CA ASP A 39 59.41 -40.17 -9.13
C ASP A 39 60.46 -39.87 -10.24
N VAL A 40 61.08 -40.92 -10.80
CA VAL A 40 62.00 -40.85 -11.95
C VAL A 40 61.37 -41.52 -13.18
N GLU A 41 61.44 -40.86 -14.34
CA GLU A 41 60.94 -41.42 -15.61
C GLU A 41 61.85 -42.58 -16.08
N PRO A 42 61.30 -43.80 -16.30
CA PRO A 42 62.08 -44.93 -16.77
C PRO A 42 62.36 -44.81 -18.28
N PRO A 43 63.43 -45.43 -18.81
CA PRO A 43 63.82 -45.27 -20.22
C PRO A 43 62.66 -45.55 -21.18
N ILE A 44 62.51 -44.73 -22.23
CA ILE A 44 61.33 -44.73 -23.12
C ILE A 44 60.98 -46.12 -23.68
N ALA A 45 61.96 -46.99 -23.93
CA ALA A 45 61.74 -48.35 -24.44
C ALA A 45 61.34 -49.41 -23.38
N SER A 46 61.34 -49.06 -22.09
CA SER A 46 61.12 -50.01 -20.97
C SER A 46 59.65 -50.31 -20.67
N TRP A 47 58.70 -49.63 -21.32
CA TRP A 47 57.27 -49.84 -21.17
C TRP A 47 56.49 -49.48 -22.43
N SER A 48 55.27 -50.01 -22.57
CA SER A 48 54.31 -49.67 -23.63
C SER A 48 52.92 -49.38 -23.08
N LEU A 49 52.11 -48.63 -23.83
CA LEU A 49 50.67 -48.49 -23.57
C LEU A 49 49.93 -49.46 -24.48
N THR A 50 49.16 -50.39 -23.92
CA THR A 50 48.45 -51.43 -24.69
C THR A 50 47.14 -51.79 -24.02
N GLY A 51 46.02 -51.68 -24.74
CA GLY A 51 44.69 -52.03 -24.22
C GLY A 51 44.23 -51.23 -22.99
N GLY A 52 44.73 -50.01 -22.80
CA GLY A 52 44.49 -49.20 -21.59
C GLY A 52 45.41 -49.53 -20.40
N ASN A 53 46.40 -50.41 -20.57
CA ASN A 53 47.37 -50.76 -19.54
C ASN A 53 48.78 -50.25 -19.89
N VAL A 54 49.52 -49.81 -18.88
CA VAL A 54 50.97 -49.60 -18.95
C VAL A 54 51.66 -50.94 -18.67
N VAL A 55 52.39 -51.46 -19.65
CA VAL A 55 53.06 -52.75 -19.60
C VAL A 55 54.56 -52.55 -19.60
N PHE A 56 55.23 -52.87 -18.50
CA PHE A 56 56.69 -52.81 -18.37
C PHE A 56 57.36 -54.06 -18.95
N THR A 57 58.53 -53.90 -19.56
CA THR A 57 59.37 -55.02 -20.05
C THR A 57 59.99 -55.84 -18.90
N THR A 58 60.20 -55.21 -17.75
CA THR A 58 60.70 -55.81 -16.52
C THR A 58 59.82 -55.35 -15.36
N ALA A 59 59.37 -56.27 -14.49
CA ALA A 59 58.48 -55.91 -13.39
C ALA A 59 59.17 -54.92 -12.41
N PRO A 60 58.52 -53.79 -12.05
CA PRO A 60 59.06 -52.88 -11.05
C PRO A 60 59.28 -53.57 -9.70
N ALA A 61 60.45 -53.35 -9.10
CA ALA A 61 60.87 -54.01 -7.87
C ALA A 61 59.89 -53.78 -6.70
N SER A 62 59.88 -54.73 -5.76
CA SER A 62 58.95 -54.68 -4.61
C SER A 62 59.12 -53.40 -3.80
N GLY A 63 58.00 -52.73 -3.51
CA GLY A 63 57.96 -51.47 -2.75
C GLY A 63 58.19 -50.20 -3.57
N ARG A 64 58.57 -50.29 -4.85
CA ARG A 64 58.73 -49.11 -5.73
C ARG A 64 57.38 -48.47 -6.02
N LYS A 65 57.30 -47.15 -5.94
CA LYS A 65 56.12 -46.35 -6.30
C LYS A 65 56.07 -46.17 -7.82
N ILE A 66 54.94 -46.51 -8.43
CA ILE A 66 54.69 -46.33 -9.86
C ILE A 66 53.61 -45.25 -10.00
N THR A 67 53.95 -44.11 -10.58
CA THR A 67 53.01 -43.00 -10.80
C THR A 67 52.66 -42.93 -12.28
N LEU A 68 51.38 -43.00 -12.62
CA LEU A 68 50.87 -42.89 -13.99
C LEU A 68 50.00 -41.64 -14.10
N GLN A 69 50.40 -40.67 -14.92
CA GLN A 69 49.75 -39.37 -15.05
C GLN A 69 49.54 -39.00 -16.52
N ARG A 70 48.34 -38.57 -16.91
CA ARG A 70 48.12 -38.05 -18.27
C ARG A 70 48.77 -36.67 -18.43
N ASN A 71 49.40 -36.43 -19.57
CA ASN A 71 49.94 -35.13 -19.96
C ASN A 71 49.59 -34.85 -21.42
N THR A 72 48.35 -34.46 -21.67
CA THR A 72 47.84 -34.09 -22.99
C THR A 72 48.52 -32.79 -23.47
N PRO A 73 49.04 -32.70 -24.71
CA PRO A 73 49.74 -31.51 -25.20
C PRO A 73 48.86 -30.25 -25.26
N PHE A 74 49.45 -29.07 -25.01
CA PHE A 74 48.82 -27.75 -25.18
C PHE A 74 48.79 -27.30 -26.66
N SER A 75 48.22 -28.13 -27.54
CA SER A 75 48.19 -27.87 -28.98
C SER A 75 46.85 -28.28 -29.58
N ARG A 76 46.27 -27.42 -30.44
CA ARG A 76 45.16 -27.81 -31.33
C ARG A 76 45.70 -27.97 -32.73
N ASN A 77 45.79 -29.21 -33.21
CA ASN A 77 46.31 -29.53 -34.55
C ASN A 77 45.22 -29.50 -35.63
N THR A 78 43.94 -29.37 -35.22
CA THR A 78 42.78 -29.32 -36.10
C THR A 78 42.54 -27.91 -36.63
N ASP A 79 42.59 -27.75 -37.95
CA ASP A 79 42.13 -26.55 -38.65
C ASP A 79 40.75 -26.79 -39.29
N TYR A 80 39.82 -25.86 -39.08
CA TYR A 80 38.42 -26.00 -39.50
C TYR A 80 38.20 -25.37 -40.88
N GLN A 81 38.46 -26.16 -41.91
CA GLN A 81 38.32 -25.76 -43.31
C GLN A 81 36.85 -25.45 -43.69
N SER A 82 36.62 -24.32 -44.37
CA SER A 82 35.29 -23.75 -44.63
C SER A 82 34.61 -24.20 -45.94
N TYR A 83 35.22 -25.12 -46.70
CA TYR A 83 34.96 -25.34 -48.14
C TYR A 83 33.51 -25.65 -48.56
N ASN A 84 32.59 -25.97 -47.64
CA ASN A 84 31.16 -26.14 -47.96
C ASN A 84 30.18 -25.83 -46.79
N ASN A 85 30.60 -25.08 -45.77
CA ASN A 85 29.82 -24.86 -44.52
C ASN A 85 29.31 -26.13 -43.80
N SER A 86 29.85 -27.32 -44.11
CA SER A 86 29.46 -28.56 -43.45
C SER A 86 30.19 -28.72 -42.11
N PHE A 87 29.45 -28.51 -41.00
CA PHE A 87 29.93 -28.84 -39.67
C PHE A 87 30.28 -30.34 -39.58
N ARG A 88 31.47 -30.67 -39.07
CA ARG A 88 31.96 -32.05 -38.91
C ARG A 88 32.06 -32.41 -37.41
N PRO A 89 30.99 -32.94 -36.79
CA PRO A 89 30.97 -33.26 -35.36
C PRO A 89 32.17 -34.08 -34.84
N PRO A 90 32.72 -35.09 -35.56
CA PRO A 90 33.83 -35.88 -35.04
C PRO A 90 35.11 -35.08 -34.77
N ALA A 91 35.45 -34.11 -35.62
CA ALA A 91 36.66 -33.29 -35.45
C ALA A 91 36.50 -32.30 -34.28
N VAL A 92 35.32 -31.65 -34.20
CA VAL A 92 35.01 -30.68 -33.14
C VAL A 92 34.89 -31.37 -31.77
N ASN A 93 34.25 -32.55 -31.71
CA ASN A 93 34.19 -33.34 -30.48
C ASN A 93 35.59 -33.74 -30.00
N LYS A 94 36.48 -34.19 -30.91
CA LYS A 94 37.85 -34.55 -30.53
C LYS A 94 38.61 -33.37 -29.91
N ASP A 95 38.48 -32.16 -30.47
CA ASP A 95 39.13 -30.97 -29.90
C ASP A 95 38.53 -30.59 -28.53
N PHE A 96 37.21 -30.72 -28.34
CA PHE A 96 36.59 -30.51 -27.02
C PHE A 96 37.02 -31.57 -26.00
N ASP A 97 37.09 -32.84 -26.40
CA ASP A 97 37.56 -33.95 -25.57
C ASP A 97 39.02 -33.71 -25.14
N TRP A 98 39.88 -33.20 -26.03
CA TRP A 98 41.28 -32.82 -25.77
C TRP A 98 41.40 -31.68 -24.76
N ILE A 99 40.59 -30.61 -24.91
CA ILE A 99 40.53 -29.50 -23.95
C ILE A 99 40.06 -30.02 -22.57
N TRP A 100 39.03 -30.86 -22.55
CA TRP A 100 38.49 -31.44 -21.32
C TRP A 100 39.50 -32.35 -20.62
N TRP A 101 40.24 -33.17 -21.37
CA TRP A 101 41.34 -33.96 -20.83
C TRP A 101 42.42 -33.09 -20.19
N LYS A 102 42.76 -31.94 -20.80
CA LYS A 102 43.77 -31.04 -20.22
C LYS A 102 43.28 -30.32 -18.97
N LEU A 103 42.00 -29.94 -18.91
CA LEU A 103 41.39 -29.36 -17.71
C LEU A 103 41.42 -30.35 -16.53
N GLN A 104 41.09 -31.63 -16.77
CA GLN A 104 41.21 -32.69 -15.76
C GLN A 104 42.65 -32.85 -15.22
N GLU A 105 43.66 -32.67 -16.06
CA GLU A 105 45.08 -32.75 -15.66
C GLU A 105 45.52 -31.54 -14.83
N LEU A 106 45.03 -30.34 -15.16
CA LEU A 106 45.31 -29.14 -14.38
C LEU A 106 44.72 -29.23 -12.97
N GLY A 107 43.50 -29.76 -12.83
CA GLY A 107 42.88 -30.01 -11.51
C GLY A 107 43.68 -31.00 -10.66
N VAL A 108 44.23 -32.06 -11.26
CA VAL A 108 45.17 -32.98 -10.58
C VAL A 108 46.45 -32.28 -10.15
N ALA A 109 47.04 -31.46 -11.03
CA ALA A 109 48.29 -30.76 -10.74
C ALA A 109 48.12 -29.78 -9.56
N ASP A 110 47.02 -29.03 -9.53
CA ASP A 110 46.68 -28.13 -8.43
C ASP A 110 46.48 -28.89 -7.10
N TRP A 111 45.76 -30.01 -7.12
CA TRP A 111 45.59 -30.88 -5.94
C TRP A 111 46.93 -31.41 -5.40
N ILE A 112 47.83 -31.88 -6.27
CA ILE A 112 49.17 -32.33 -5.86
C ILE A 112 49.99 -31.17 -5.27
N LEU A 113 49.94 -29.98 -5.89
CA LEU A 113 50.65 -28.80 -5.39
C LEU A 113 50.12 -28.36 -4.02
N GLY A 114 48.81 -28.29 -3.83
CA GLY A 114 48.18 -27.96 -2.54
C GLY A 114 48.59 -28.92 -1.42
N ASN A 115 48.62 -30.22 -1.69
CA ASN A 115 49.09 -31.23 -0.74
C ASN A 115 50.58 -31.04 -0.37
N ARG A 116 51.44 -30.77 -1.37
CA ARG A 116 52.88 -30.54 -1.15
C ARG A 116 53.16 -29.25 -0.37
N ILE A 117 52.43 -28.17 -0.67
CA ILE A 117 52.51 -26.89 0.05
C ILE A 117 52.07 -27.09 1.51
N SER A 118 50.97 -27.82 1.75
CA SER A 118 50.48 -28.11 3.11
C SER A 118 51.48 -28.94 3.92
N ALA A 119 52.10 -29.95 3.31
CA ALA A 119 53.15 -30.75 3.95
C ALA A 119 54.41 -29.92 4.26
N LEU A 120 54.84 -29.04 3.34
CA LEU A 120 55.97 -28.14 3.56
C LEU A 120 55.68 -27.12 4.67
N LYS A 121 54.47 -26.55 4.71
CA LYS A 121 54.05 -25.64 5.79
C LYS A 121 54.14 -26.32 7.15
N ASN A 122 53.54 -27.50 7.31
CA ASN A 122 53.60 -28.26 8.56
C ASN A 122 55.05 -28.64 8.97
N TYR A 123 55.96 -28.79 8.00
CA TYR A 123 57.38 -28.99 8.29
C TYR A 123 58.08 -27.71 8.78
N VAL A 124 57.79 -26.56 8.16
CA VAL A 124 58.34 -25.25 8.52
C VAL A 124 57.81 -24.79 9.88
N ASP A 125 56.49 -24.81 10.10
CA ASP A 125 55.85 -24.40 11.35
C ASP A 125 56.47 -25.17 12.55
N ARG A 126 56.64 -26.49 12.41
CA ARG A 126 57.32 -27.32 13.43
C ARG A 126 58.80 -26.94 13.62
N LYS A 127 59.51 -26.55 12.57
CA LYS A 127 60.92 -26.14 12.67
C LYS A 127 61.07 -24.79 13.36
N ASP A 128 60.15 -23.87 13.13
CA ASP A 128 60.10 -22.58 13.83
C ASP A 128 59.73 -22.77 15.31
N ASP A 129 58.79 -23.67 15.64
CA ASP A 129 58.47 -24.04 17.02
C ASP A 129 59.66 -24.72 17.74
N GLU A 130 60.34 -25.68 17.09
CA GLU A 130 61.56 -26.31 17.60
C GLU A 130 62.67 -25.27 17.89
N LEU A 131 62.90 -24.34 16.96
CA LEU A 131 63.90 -23.27 17.10
C LEU A 131 63.52 -22.26 18.20
N LYS A 132 62.26 -21.86 18.26
CA LYS A 132 61.73 -20.94 19.28
C LYS A 132 61.83 -21.54 20.68
N ALA A 133 61.48 -22.81 20.84
CA ALA A 133 61.62 -23.51 22.12
C ALA A 133 63.09 -23.59 22.57
N TYR A 134 64.01 -23.90 21.64
CA TYR A 134 65.44 -23.91 21.92
C TYR A 134 65.96 -22.52 22.35
N LEU A 135 65.61 -21.47 21.60
CA LEU A 135 66.04 -20.09 21.89
C LEU A 135 65.50 -19.60 23.25
N MET A 136 64.24 -19.90 23.58
CA MET A 136 63.64 -19.52 24.86
C MET A 136 64.30 -20.22 26.05
N GLU A 137 64.62 -21.51 25.94
CA GLU A 137 65.34 -22.23 27.00
C GLU A 137 66.80 -21.74 27.15
N GLU A 138 67.43 -21.27 26.07
CA GLU A 138 68.76 -20.68 26.14
C GLU A 138 68.76 -19.28 26.78
N ILE A 139 67.78 -18.43 26.45
CA ILE A 139 67.54 -17.15 27.14
C ILE A 139 67.30 -17.39 28.64
N ARG A 140 66.49 -18.40 28.99
CA ARG A 140 66.18 -18.75 30.38
C ARG A 140 67.42 -19.19 31.18
N LYS A 141 68.45 -19.74 30.52
CA LYS A 141 69.72 -20.14 31.16
C LYS A 141 70.71 -18.99 31.34
N GLN A 142 70.66 -17.95 30.49
CA GLN A 142 71.66 -16.88 30.50
C GLN A 142 71.35 -15.73 31.48
N GLY A 143 70.11 -15.63 31.97
CA GLY A 143 69.75 -14.86 33.17
C GLY A 143 68.90 -13.62 32.92
N VAL A 144 67.82 -13.49 33.70
CA VAL A 144 66.83 -12.39 33.81
C VAL A 144 66.42 -11.74 32.48
N ALA A 145 65.28 -12.18 31.94
CA ALA A 145 64.70 -11.57 30.75
C ALA A 145 64.18 -10.13 31.03
N LEU A 146 64.37 -9.24 30.05
CA LEU A 146 63.93 -7.84 30.08
C LEU A 146 62.43 -7.73 30.43
N ASP A 147 61.65 -8.66 29.88
CA ASP A 147 60.21 -8.80 30.03
C ASP A 147 59.77 -8.83 31.51
N GLN A 148 60.54 -9.49 32.39
CA GLN A 148 60.24 -9.57 33.82
C GLN A 148 60.51 -8.26 34.56
N LEU A 149 61.41 -7.42 34.03
CA LEU A 149 61.70 -6.09 34.56
C LEU A 149 60.65 -5.08 34.09
N ASP A 150 60.23 -5.16 32.82
CA ASP A 150 59.13 -4.36 32.27
C ASP A 150 57.79 -4.71 32.94
N GLU A 151 57.49 -5.98 33.17
CA GLU A 151 56.28 -6.41 33.87
C GLU A 151 56.25 -5.90 35.33
N TYR A 152 57.40 -5.94 36.03
CA TYR A 152 57.52 -5.37 37.37
C TYR A 152 57.43 -3.83 37.38
N TYR A 153 58.03 -3.16 36.41
CA TYR A 153 57.95 -1.70 36.25
C TYR A 153 56.53 -1.24 35.94
N ASN A 154 55.87 -1.88 34.98
CA ASN A 154 54.49 -1.61 34.61
C ASN A 154 53.52 -1.87 35.78
N TYR A 155 53.69 -2.98 36.52
CA TYR A 155 52.92 -3.25 37.74
C TYR A 155 53.05 -2.13 38.79
N LEU A 156 54.26 -1.59 38.97
CA LEU A 156 54.51 -0.53 39.94
C LEU A 156 53.91 0.81 39.50
N MET A 157 53.98 1.11 38.19
CA MET A 157 53.39 2.30 37.58
C MET A 157 51.86 2.24 37.53
N GLU A 158 51.26 1.08 37.23
CA GLU A 158 49.81 0.85 37.33
C GLU A 158 49.32 1.02 38.77
N ARG A 159 50.03 0.48 39.77
CA ARG A 159 49.68 0.72 41.18
C ARG A 159 49.69 2.20 41.55
N LEU A 160 50.68 2.97 41.08
CA LEU A 160 50.76 4.40 41.32
C LEU A 160 49.63 5.17 40.61
N ALA A 161 49.33 4.82 39.36
CA ALA A 161 48.21 5.40 38.61
C ALA A 161 46.86 5.09 39.27
N GLN A 162 46.62 3.83 39.67
CA GLN A 162 45.40 3.42 40.35
C GLN A 162 45.24 4.15 41.69
N ILE A 163 46.31 4.30 42.48
CA ILE A 163 46.26 5.10 43.72
C ILE A 163 45.94 6.57 43.43
N ALA A 164 46.51 7.17 42.38
CA ALA A 164 46.22 8.54 42.01
C ALA A 164 44.75 8.75 41.60
N VAL A 165 44.17 7.81 40.85
CA VAL A 165 42.75 7.81 40.43
C VAL A 165 41.81 7.52 41.61
N ASP A 166 42.06 6.45 42.39
CA ASP A 166 41.23 6.04 43.53
C ASP A 166 41.18 7.10 44.64
N LYS A 167 42.28 7.86 44.82
CA LYS A 167 42.34 9.00 45.75
C LYS A 167 41.97 10.34 45.10
N GLY A 168 41.76 10.37 43.78
CA GLY A 168 41.41 11.56 43.00
C GLY A 168 42.43 12.69 43.14
N TRP A 169 43.71 12.33 43.17
CA TRP A 169 44.83 13.28 43.36
C TRP A 169 45.03 14.16 42.14
N ASP A 170 45.02 13.57 40.95
CA ASP A 170 45.06 14.25 39.65
C ASP A 170 44.04 15.39 39.53
N ALA A 171 42.78 15.11 39.87
CA ALA A 171 41.67 16.03 39.78
C ALA A 171 41.64 17.11 40.90
N SER A 172 42.59 17.05 41.84
CA SER A 172 42.75 18.02 42.93
C SER A 172 43.82 19.10 42.65
N PHE A 173 44.79 18.82 41.77
CA PHE A 173 45.89 19.73 41.45
C PHE A 173 45.62 20.62 40.23
N VAL A 174 44.73 20.20 39.31
CA VAL A 174 44.28 21.04 38.19
C VAL A 174 43.13 21.92 38.66
N VAL A 175 43.31 23.24 38.59
CA VAL A 175 42.36 24.26 39.08
C VAL A 175 42.08 25.24 37.94
N ASP A 176 40.79 25.56 37.73
CA ASP A 176 40.32 26.60 36.82
C ASP A 176 39.40 27.55 37.59
N GLY A 177 39.85 28.79 37.76
CA GLY A 177 39.25 29.76 38.67
C GLY A 177 39.18 29.24 40.12
N ASP A 178 37.99 29.30 40.73
CA ASP A 178 37.75 28.87 42.11
C ASP A 178 37.44 27.35 42.25
N LYS A 179 37.55 26.56 41.17
CA LYS A 179 37.16 25.15 41.16
C LYS A 179 38.31 24.23 40.71
N ASN A 180 38.45 23.11 41.40
CA ASN A 180 39.32 22.02 40.93
C ASN A 180 38.62 21.13 39.88
N GLN A 181 39.41 20.40 39.11
CA GLN A 181 38.93 19.50 38.06
C GLN A 181 37.93 18.45 38.60
N LYS A 182 38.04 18.04 39.87
CA LYS A 182 37.07 17.14 40.52
C LYS A 182 35.68 17.78 40.65
N GLN A 183 35.60 19.04 41.04
CA GLN A 183 34.34 19.80 41.09
C GLN A 183 33.77 20.03 39.69
N ILE A 184 34.62 20.33 38.70
CA ILE A 184 34.22 20.50 37.30
C ILE A 184 33.67 19.19 36.72
N ASN A 185 34.36 18.06 36.95
CA ASN A 185 33.91 16.73 36.51
C ASN A 185 32.59 16.31 37.18
N ALA A 186 32.36 16.69 38.45
CA ALA A 186 31.07 16.50 39.10
C ALA A 186 29.96 17.31 38.42
N GLU A 187 30.21 18.58 38.08
CA GLU A 187 29.25 19.44 37.36
C GLU A 187 28.97 18.96 35.93
N ILE A 188 29.99 18.42 35.23
CA ILE A 188 29.84 17.77 33.92
C ILE A 188 28.99 16.50 34.05
N ASN A 189 29.24 15.64 35.04
CA ASN A 189 28.42 14.44 35.29
C ASN A 189 26.97 14.76 35.69
N ILE A 190 26.73 15.91 36.32
CA ILE A 190 25.37 16.41 36.59
C ILE A 190 24.75 17.03 35.31
N LYS A 191 25.54 17.54 34.35
CA LYS A 191 25.02 17.91 33.01
C LYS A 191 24.66 16.67 32.18
N SER A 192 25.54 15.66 32.07
CA SER A 192 25.26 14.46 31.26
C SER A 192 24.04 13.67 31.76
N LYS A 193 23.80 13.62 33.08
CA LYS A 193 22.55 13.08 33.64
C LYS A 193 21.29 13.90 33.31
N ARG A 194 21.40 15.22 33.08
CA ARG A 194 20.27 16.11 32.74
C ARG A 194 19.86 16.05 31.26
N ASP A 195 20.75 15.55 30.40
CA ASP A 195 20.46 15.36 28.97
C ASP A 195 19.73 14.02 28.73
N ASN A 196 19.94 13.02 29.60
CA ASN A 196 19.30 11.69 29.56
C ASN A 196 18.07 11.55 30.49
N GLU A 197 17.44 12.63 30.95
CA GLU A 197 16.21 12.58 31.76
C GLU A 197 15.07 11.85 31.01
N THR A 198 14.59 10.75 31.59
CA THR A 198 13.49 9.89 31.08
C THR A 198 12.19 10.11 31.86
N ILE A 199 11.07 9.58 31.39
CA ILE A 199 9.81 9.60 32.16
C ILE A 199 9.87 8.71 33.42
N TYR A 200 10.68 7.65 33.44
CA TYR A 200 10.84 6.75 34.59
C TYR A 200 11.50 7.45 35.78
N ASP A 201 12.41 8.41 35.53
CA ASP A 201 13.00 9.26 36.59
C ASP A 201 11.94 10.08 37.35
N TYR A 202 10.77 10.31 36.73
CA TYR A 202 9.61 10.98 37.33
C TYR A 202 8.50 10.01 37.74
N GLY A 203 8.77 8.71 37.72
CA GLY A 203 7.94 7.66 38.29
C GLY A 203 6.99 6.95 37.34
N ALA A 204 7.10 7.12 36.01
CA ALA A 204 6.32 6.33 35.05
C ALA A 204 6.51 4.81 35.27
N ILE A 205 5.51 4.02 34.89
CA ILE A 205 5.49 2.55 35.03
C ILE A 205 5.32 1.93 33.65
N GLY A 206 4.27 2.29 32.92
CA GLY A 206 4.05 1.81 31.55
C GLY A 206 3.75 0.31 31.42
N ASP A 207 3.07 -0.31 32.39
CA ASP A 207 2.73 -1.74 32.41
C ASP A 207 1.30 -2.07 31.92
N GLY A 208 0.52 -1.05 31.54
CA GLY A 208 -0.88 -1.19 31.14
C GLY A 208 -1.88 -1.26 32.29
N ILE A 209 -1.45 -1.03 33.53
CA ILE A 209 -2.32 -1.00 34.72
C ILE A 209 -2.49 0.46 35.18
N LEU A 210 -3.71 0.84 35.58
CA LEU A 210 -3.96 2.16 36.15
C LEU A 210 -3.33 2.26 37.55
N HIS A 211 -2.15 2.86 37.60
CA HIS A 211 -1.49 3.27 38.83
C HIS A 211 -1.78 4.73 39.18
N THR A 212 -2.10 5.01 40.45
CA THR A 212 -2.52 6.35 40.90
C THR A 212 -1.55 6.97 41.90
N VAL A 213 -1.43 8.30 41.91
CA VAL A 213 -0.52 9.03 42.81
C VAL A 213 -0.78 8.76 44.31
N GLN A 214 -1.96 8.26 44.67
CA GLN A 214 -2.25 7.75 46.02
C GLN A 214 -1.25 6.67 46.48
N GLU A 215 -0.74 5.85 45.57
CA GLU A 215 0.23 4.79 45.89
C GLU A 215 1.56 5.33 46.39
N TRP A 216 1.98 6.52 45.94
CA TRP A 216 3.25 7.12 46.37
C TRP A 216 3.27 7.56 47.85
N TYR A 217 2.12 7.68 48.51
CA TYR A 217 2.04 8.04 49.94
C TYR A 217 1.24 7.06 50.80
N THR A 218 0.73 5.97 50.23
CA THR A 218 0.03 4.92 50.98
C THR A 218 1.04 3.89 51.50
N ALA A 219 1.16 3.78 52.83
CA ALA A 219 2.05 2.81 53.46
C ALA A 219 1.64 1.36 53.10
N GLY A 220 2.59 0.56 52.62
CA GLY A 220 2.35 -0.82 52.22
C GLY A 220 1.79 -1.01 50.81
N SER A 221 1.79 0.01 49.95
CA SER A 221 1.56 -0.20 48.52
C SER A 221 2.67 -1.07 47.91
N ASN A 222 2.30 -2.07 47.10
CA ASN A 222 3.20 -3.15 46.67
C ASN A 222 4.41 -2.70 45.82
N ASN A 223 4.33 -1.51 45.20
CA ASN A 223 5.30 -1.05 44.19
C ASN A 223 6.19 0.12 44.63
N TYR A 224 5.88 0.80 45.74
CA TYR A 224 6.66 1.97 46.20
C TYR A 224 6.83 2.01 47.73
N ASN A 225 8.09 2.13 48.17
CA ASN A 225 8.37 2.72 49.48
C ASN A 225 7.72 4.11 49.54
N GLN A 226 7.11 4.47 50.67
CA GLN A 226 6.37 5.73 50.86
C GLN A 226 7.24 6.95 50.47
N LYS A 227 7.03 7.46 49.25
CA LYS A 227 7.84 8.51 48.59
C LYS A 227 7.46 9.90 49.10
N TYR A 228 6.18 10.08 49.42
CA TYR A 228 5.58 11.33 49.90
C TYR A 228 4.77 11.08 51.19
N LYS A 229 4.57 12.08 52.03
CA LYS A 229 3.78 11.92 53.28
C LYS A 229 2.28 12.10 53.06
N GLY A 230 1.89 12.68 51.93
CA GLY A 230 0.50 12.87 51.51
C GLY A 230 0.40 13.63 50.19
N LEU A 231 -0.83 13.83 49.72
CA LEU A 231 -1.12 14.50 48.45
C LEU A 231 -0.51 15.91 48.35
N ALA A 232 -0.43 16.67 49.45
CA ALA A 232 0.18 18.00 49.46
C ALA A 232 1.67 17.99 49.07
N ASP A 233 2.43 16.97 49.49
CA ASP A 233 3.84 16.82 49.11
C ASP A 233 3.94 16.43 47.62
N VAL A 234 3.04 15.56 47.13
CA VAL A 234 2.95 15.22 45.70
C VAL A 234 2.68 16.48 44.87
N GLN A 235 1.77 17.34 45.33
CA GLN A 235 1.40 18.59 44.66
C GLN A 235 2.50 19.65 44.70
N ALA A 236 3.37 19.64 45.71
CA ALA A 236 4.56 20.49 45.74
C ALA A 236 5.55 20.13 44.61
N ASP A 237 5.74 18.83 44.35
CA ASP A 237 6.60 18.35 43.27
C ASP A 237 5.91 18.35 41.89
N TYR A 238 4.61 18.04 41.82
CA TYR A 238 3.82 17.90 40.60
C TYR A 238 2.60 18.84 40.68
N SER A 239 2.82 20.14 40.49
CA SER A 239 1.82 21.21 40.70
C SER A 239 0.56 21.16 39.82
N PHE A 240 0.51 20.26 38.85
CA PHE A 240 -0.66 19.99 37.99
C PHE A 240 -1.49 18.78 38.45
N VAL A 241 -1.05 18.03 39.48
CA VAL A 241 -1.81 16.93 40.09
C VAL A 241 -2.94 17.52 40.93
N THR A 242 -4.19 17.26 40.55
CA THR A 242 -5.37 17.84 41.22
C THR A 242 -5.88 17.02 42.41
N ASP A 243 -5.72 15.71 42.36
CA ASP A 243 -6.34 14.77 43.27
C ASP A 243 -5.56 13.45 43.35
N LYS A 244 -6.02 12.56 44.22
CA LYS A 244 -5.36 11.30 44.56
C LYS A 244 -5.47 10.21 43.46
N ASP A 245 -6.45 10.31 42.57
CA ASP A 245 -6.72 9.31 41.52
C ASP A 245 -6.07 9.68 40.18
N PHE A 246 -5.25 10.72 40.15
CA PHE A 246 -4.43 11.14 39.02
C PHE A 246 -3.43 10.02 38.65
N SER A 247 -3.24 9.74 37.36
CA SER A 247 -2.35 8.65 36.93
C SER A 247 -0.87 8.97 37.20
N ILE A 248 -0.12 7.96 37.62
CA ILE A 248 1.33 8.03 37.81
C ILE A 248 2.07 8.26 36.48
N ASP A 249 1.69 7.56 35.42
CA ASP A 249 2.26 7.75 34.06
C ASP A 249 1.98 9.16 33.54
N GLN A 250 0.73 9.61 33.69
CA GLN A 250 0.28 10.95 33.33
C GLN A 250 1.11 12.02 34.06
N ALA A 251 1.36 11.81 35.36
CA ALA A 251 2.14 12.74 36.18
C ALA A 251 3.61 12.81 35.75
N ALA A 252 4.21 11.65 35.46
CA ALA A 252 5.59 11.55 34.99
C ALA A 252 5.80 12.21 33.61
N ILE A 253 4.92 11.92 32.64
CA ILE A 253 4.95 12.50 31.29
C ILE A 253 4.83 14.03 31.36
N LEU A 254 3.86 14.55 32.12
CA LEU A 254 3.66 16.00 32.27
C LEU A 254 4.82 16.67 33.03
N LYS A 255 5.43 15.99 34.00
CA LYS A 255 6.60 16.52 34.72
C LYS A 255 7.77 16.74 33.77
N LEU A 256 8.12 15.74 32.97
CA LEU A 256 9.20 15.87 31.99
C LEU A 256 8.86 16.86 30.87
N ALA A 257 7.62 16.86 30.37
CA ALA A 257 7.17 17.83 29.36
C ALA A 257 7.33 19.28 29.85
N ASN A 258 6.92 19.59 31.08
CA ASN A 258 7.10 20.91 31.68
C ASN A 258 8.60 21.27 31.85
N ILE A 259 9.44 20.32 32.25
CA ILE A 259 10.90 20.52 32.33
C ILE A 259 11.51 20.81 30.96
N LYS A 260 11.19 20.04 29.91
CA LYS A 260 11.70 20.30 28.54
C LYS A 260 11.19 21.65 28.02
N SER A 261 9.91 22.01 28.23
CA SER A 261 9.36 23.33 27.88
C SER A 261 10.15 24.47 28.54
N ASN A 262 10.38 24.39 29.85
CA ASN A 262 11.14 25.39 30.61
C ASN A 262 12.61 25.49 30.19
N LYS A 263 13.21 24.38 29.73
CA LYS A 263 14.55 24.33 29.10
C LYS A 263 14.57 24.87 27.66
N GLY A 264 13.44 25.33 27.11
CA GLY A 264 13.33 25.95 25.79
C GLY A 264 12.62 25.10 24.72
N GLY A 265 12.14 23.91 25.08
CA GLY A 265 11.53 22.91 24.20
C GLY A 265 12.32 21.60 24.16
N GLY A 266 11.77 20.57 23.51
CA GLY A 266 12.47 19.30 23.35
C GLY A 266 11.54 18.11 23.10
N CYS A 267 12.13 16.93 22.97
CA CYS A 267 11.38 15.68 22.92
C CYS A 267 11.20 15.11 24.35
N VAL A 268 10.02 14.56 24.61
CA VAL A 268 9.76 13.64 25.72
C VAL A 268 9.71 12.26 25.10
N ASP A 269 10.75 11.45 25.36
CA ASP A 269 10.78 10.05 24.96
C ASP A 269 9.87 9.27 25.91
N LEU A 270 8.84 8.62 25.34
CA LEU A 270 7.89 7.80 26.07
C LEU A 270 8.39 6.37 26.28
N SER A 271 9.52 5.97 25.68
CA SER A 271 10.09 4.61 25.78
C SER A 271 9.11 3.50 25.35
N GLN A 272 9.53 2.23 25.41
CA GLN A 272 8.63 1.09 25.18
C GLN A 272 7.80 0.85 26.45
N GLY A 273 6.48 0.77 26.32
CA GLY A 273 5.55 0.64 27.45
C GLY A 273 4.09 0.94 27.08
N HIS A 274 3.19 0.51 27.95
CA HIS A 274 1.76 0.78 27.88
C HIS A 274 1.35 1.74 29.01
N PHE A 275 1.24 3.02 28.69
CA PHE A 275 1.00 4.10 29.63
C PHE A 275 -0.49 4.40 29.77
N ILE A 276 -1.00 4.32 31.00
CA ILE A 276 -2.42 4.56 31.27
C ILE A 276 -2.61 6.00 31.75
N VAL A 277 -3.44 6.78 31.06
CA VAL A 277 -3.81 8.14 31.48
C VAL A 277 -5.30 8.25 31.77
N LYS A 278 -5.67 9.22 32.62
CA LYS A 278 -7.04 9.40 33.08
C LYS A 278 -7.50 10.85 32.85
N PRO A 279 -8.76 11.09 32.46
CA PRO A 279 -9.33 12.43 32.37
C PRO A 279 -9.39 13.11 33.74
N VAL A 280 -9.11 14.42 33.77
CA VAL A 280 -8.99 15.20 35.01
C VAL A 280 -9.93 16.41 34.96
N ASN A 281 -10.85 16.51 35.91
CA ASN A 281 -11.67 17.71 36.20
C ASN A 281 -12.15 18.50 34.96
N ASN A 282 -12.85 17.84 34.04
CA ASN A 282 -13.40 18.44 32.81
C ASN A 282 -12.34 19.02 31.83
N GLY A 283 -11.13 18.45 31.84
CA GLY A 283 -10.03 18.85 30.96
C GLY A 283 -9.27 17.66 30.34
N ALA A 284 -8.28 18.00 29.51
CA ALA A 284 -7.48 17.02 28.77
C ALA A 284 -6.56 16.18 29.69
N CYS A 285 -6.34 14.92 29.34
CA CYS A 285 -5.45 14.01 30.09
C CYS A 285 -4.00 14.52 30.08
N LEU A 286 -3.49 14.93 28.91
CA LEU A 286 -2.15 15.49 28.74
C LEU A 286 -2.23 16.86 28.05
N SER A 287 -2.27 17.94 28.85
CA SER A 287 -2.07 19.31 28.33
C SER A 287 -0.58 19.54 28.10
N ILE A 288 -0.12 19.37 26.85
CA ILE A 288 1.30 19.41 26.50
C ILE A 288 1.77 20.85 26.28
N PRO A 289 2.79 21.31 27.02
CA PRO A 289 3.26 22.69 26.94
C PRO A 289 3.94 23.01 25.60
N PRO A 290 4.09 24.30 25.24
CA PRO A 290 4.62 24.71 23.94
C PRO A 290 6.05 24.21 23.70
N LYS A 291 6.41 23.99 22.43
CA LYS A 291 7.74 23.48 21.98
C LYS A 291 8.08 22.04 22.41
N VAL A 292 7.15 21.29 22.99
CA VAL A 292 7.35 19.87 23.33
C VAL A 292 6.79 18.96 22.25
N THR A 293 7.55 17.92 21.93
CA THR A 293 7.10 16.78 21.11
C THR A 293 7.12 15.52 21.97
N LEU A 294 6.01 14.78 22.04
CA LEU A 294 6.02 13.42 22.57
C LEU A 294 6.55 12.47 21.49
N VAL A 295 7.44 11.55 21.84
CA VAL A 295 8.04 10.59 20.90
C VAL A 295 7.94 9.18 21.50
N GLY A 296 7.29 8.27 20.80
CA GLY A 296 7.27 6.84 21.11
C GLY A 296 8.09 5.98 20.15
N HIS A 297 7.93 4.67 20.30
CA HIS A 297 8.60 3.59 19.58
C HIS A 297 7.58 2.76 18.77
N TYR A 298 6.63 3.44 18.11
CA TYR A 298 5.57 2.87 17.27
C TYR A 298 4.56 1.99 18.04
N GLU A 299 4.45 0.71 17.69
CA GLU A 299 3.53 -0.26 18.30
C GLU A 299 3.92 -0.58 19.76
N ASP A 300 5.20 -0.42 20.11
CA ASP A 300 5.72 -0.67 21.45
C ASP A 300 5.40 0.44 22.47
N THR A 301 4.88 1.59 22.03
CA THR A 301 4.48 2.70 22.91
C THR A 301 2.98 2.94 22.78
N VAL A 302 2.21 2.37 23.71
CA VAL A 302 0.76 2.56 23.78
C VAL A 302 0.45 3.62 24.83
N LEU A 303 -0.38 4.60 24.49
CA LEU A 303 -0.95 5.57 25.40
C LEU A 303 -2.47 5.42 25.40
N GLU A 304 -3.03 4.93 26.50
CA GLU A 304 -4.43 4.55 26.61
C GLU A 304 -5.18 5.45 27.61
N GLU A 305 -6.29 6.05 27.16
CA GLU A 305 -7.26 6.71 28.06
C GLU A 305 -8.19 5.66 28.67
N ILE A 306 -8.20 5.55 30.01
CA ILE A 306 -9.26 4.80 30.71
C ILE A 306 -10.31 5.78 31.23
N SER A 307 -11.55 5.64 30.75
CA SER A 307 -12.71 6.44 31.14
C SER A 307 -13.79 5.60 31.81
N ASN A 308 -13.99 5.83 33.11
CA ASN A 308 -15.08 5.20 33.87
C ASN A 308 -16.44 5.91 33.72
N SER A 309 -16.50 7.09 33.09
CA SER A 309 -17.75 7.84 32.93
C SER A 309 -18.39 7.63 31.55
N ILE A 310 -19.68 7.26 31.58
CA ILE A 310 -20.61 7.46 30.46
C ILE A 310 -21.21 8.85 30.68
N ASP A 311 -20.49 9.90 30.29
CA ASP A 311 -20.97 11.27 30.50
C ASP A 311 -22.05 11.65 29.50
N ASP A 312 -23.04 12.38 30.03
CA ASP A 312 -24.23 12.84 29.32
C ASP A 312 -23.85 13.69 28.08
N PRO A 313 -24.37 13.35 26.88
CA PRO A 313 -24.13 14.13 25.66
C PRO A 313 -24.58 15.61 25.73
N THR A 314 -25.29 16.04 26.78
CA THR A 314 -25.62 17.45 27.03
C THR A 314 -24.45 18.29 27.59
N THR A 315 -23.41 17.66 28.15
CA THR A 315 -22.27 18.38 28.71
C THR A 315 -21.33 18.87 27.62
N SER A 316 -21.25 20.20 27.43
CA SER A 316 -20.43 20.85 26.39
C SER A 316 -18.92 20.89 26.72
N VAL A 317 -18.42 19.88 27.43
CA VAL A 317 -17.01 19.74 27.83
C VAL A 317 -16.27 18.94 26.77
N TRP A 318 -15.16 19.49 26.30
CA TRP A 318 -14.24 18.80 25.39
C TRP A 318 -13.20 18.06 26.24
N TRP A 319 -13.09 16.75 26.03
CA TRP A 319 -12.11 15.91 26.70
C TRP A 319 -11.12 15.41 25.66
N ASP A 320 -9.84 15.75 25.79
CA ASP A 320 -8.82 15.35 24.83
C ASP A 320 -7.76 14.49 25.54
N LEU A 321 -7.32 13.39 24.95
CA LEU A 321 -6.21 12.60 25.51
C LEU A 321 -4.94 13.45 25.51
N ILE A 322 -4.61 14.09 24.38
CA ILE A 322 -3.52 15.06 24.26
C ILE A 322 -4.07 16.39 23.77
N LEU A 323 -3.76 17.47 24.48
CA LEU A 323 -4.12 18.84 24.12
C LEU A 323 -2.86 19.69 23.93
N PHE A 324 -2.68 20.19 22.71
CA PHE A 324 -1.82 21.33 22.42
C PHE A 324 -2.67 22.59 22.41
N SER A 325 -2.46 23.47 23.39
CA SER A 325 -3.24 24.71 23.55
C SER A 325 -2.36 25.96 23.59
N GLY A 326 -3.01 27.12 23.52
CA GLY A 326 -2.38 28.44 23.60
C GLY A 326 -1.85 28.96 22.28
N ASN A 327 -2.07 30.26 22.03
CA ASN A 327 -1.71 30.98 20.81
C ASN A 327 -0.18 31.12 20.65
N THR A 328 0.45 30.04 20.21
CA THR A 328 1.91 29.89 20.16
C THR A 328 2.37 29.49 18.76
N ASN A 329 3.20 30.35 18.15
CA ASN A 329 3.76 30.14 16.81
C ASN A 329 5.02 29.24 16.82
N VAL A 330 4.94 28.14 17.58
CA VAL A 330 6.09 27.29 17.93
C VAL A 330 5.80 25.82 17.61
N GLY A 331 6.86 25.07 17.32
CA GLY A 331 6.75 23.63 17.04
C GLY A 331 6.26 22.78 18.22
N GLY A 332 6.36 21.48 18.06
CA GLY A 332 5.86 20.46 18.98
C GLY A 332 4.94 19.47 18.27
N GLY A 333 4.36 18.53 19.01
CA GLY A 333 3.43 17.55 18.47
C GLY A 333 3.61 16.15 19.06
N VAL A 334 3.24 15.12 18.31
CA VAL A 334 3.42 13.71 18.72
C VAL A 334 3.97 12.90 17.56
N LYS A 335 4.88 11.98 17.85
CA LYS A 335 5.48 11.09 16.87
C LYS A 335 5.54 9.65 17.37
N ASN A 336 5.24 8.69 16.50
CA ASN A 336 5.47 7.25 16.73
C ASN A 336 4.79 6.71 18.01
N CYS A 337 3.56 7.12 18.30
CA CYS A 337 2.79 6.59 19.43
C CYS A 337 1.56 5.83 18.93
N THR A 338 1.18 4.78 19.66
CA THR A 338 -0.11 4.11 19.51
C THR A 338 -1.09 4.67 20.54
N PHE A 339 -2.31 5.02 20.11
CA PHE A 339 -3.32 5.62 20.98
C PHE A 339 -4.57 4.75 21.07
N ARG A 340 -5.06 4.55 22.30
CA ARG A 340 -6.25 3.75 22.62
C ARG A 340 -7.20 4.50 23.55
N HIS A 341 -8.46 4.08 23.54
CA HIS A 341 -9.44 4.44 24.57
C HIS A 341 -10.12 3.17 25.07
N THR A 342 -10.30 3.07 26.39
CA THR A 342 -11.03 1.99 27.07
C THR A 342 -12.10 2.63 27.96
N GLY A 343 -13.36 2.47 27.59
CA GLY A 343 -14.48 3.09 28.31
C GLY A 343 -15.71 3.38 27.45
N GLY A 344 -16.65 4.11 28.04
CA GLY A 344 -17.93 4.48 27.41
C GLY A 344 -17.83 5.50 26.27
N LYS A 345 -18.86 5.54 25.42
CA LYS A 345 -18.94 6.48 24.28
C LYS A 345 -18.93 7.94 24.74
N ARG A 346 -18.04 8.73 24.15
CA ARG A 346 -17.94 10.19 24.30
C ARG A 346 -18.04 10.84 22.92
N ASN A 347 -18.84 11.89 22.78
CA ASN A 347 -19.17 12.45 21.46
C ASN A 347 -18.28 13.63 21.04
N ASN A 348 -17.65 14.34 21.98
CA ASN A 348 -16.88 15.58 21.75
C ASN A 348 -15.43 15.46 22.24
N THR A 349 -14.77 14.35 21.90
CA THR A 349 -13.39 14.04 22.29
C THR A 349 -12.46 14.06 21.08
N ALA A 350 -11.23 14.54 21.24
CA ALA A 350 -10.16 14.33 20.27
C ALA A 350 -8.96 13.62 20.93
N THR A 351 -8.46 12.55 20.29
CA THR A 351 -7.28 11.82 20.81
C THR A 351 -6.03 12.72 20.83
N VAL A 352 -5.83 13.50 19.76
CA VAL A 352 -4.85 14.58 19.71
C VAL A 352 -5.52 15.85 19.23
N ALA A 353 -5.67 16.81 20.13
CA ALA A 353 -6.27 18.11 19.87
C ALA A 353 -5.19 19.21 19.75
N VAL A 354 -5.37 20.08 18.76
CA VAL A 354 -4.64 21.33 18.59
C VAL A 354 -5.68 22.44 18.66
N ARG A 355 -5.75 23.18 19.77
CA ARG A 355 -6.81 24.18 20.06
C ARG A 355 -6.25 25.58 20.30
N SER A 356 -7.14 26.58 20.33
CA SER A 356 -6.87 27.94 20.85
C SER A 356 -5.63 28.63 20.28
N GLY A 357 -5.38 28.45 18.98
CA GLY A 357 -4.28 29.10 18.27
C GLY A 357 -2.93 28.40 18.36
N ALA A 358 -2.86 27.20 18.96
CA ALA A 358 -1.66 26.37 18.85
C ALA A 358 -1.41 26.04 17.37
N SER A 359 -0.19 26.31 16.90
CA SER A 359 0.18 26.16 15.48
C SER A 359 1.45 25.34 15.30
N ARG A 360 1.80 24.99 14.07
CA ARG A 360 3.01 24.27 13.66
C ARG A 360 3.20 22.91 14.34
N LYS A 361 2.10 22.26 14.74
CA LYS A 361 2.13 20.93 15.36
C LYS A 361 2.27 19.84 14.29
N LYS A 362 3.09 18.84 14.59
CA LYS A 362 3.31 17.66 13.74
C LYS A 362 2.75 16.42 14.44
N ILE A 363 1.85 15.71 13.80
CA ILE A 363 1.33 14.42 14.25
C ILE A 363 1.75 13.39 13.21
N SER A 364 2.65 12.46 13.57
CA SER A 364 3.26 11.60 12.56
C SER A 364 3.72 10.22 13.01
N GLY A 365 3.55 9.21 12.16
CA GLY A 365 3.96 7.84 12.49
C GLY A 365 3.11 7.20 13.59
N CYS A 366 1.99 7.82 13.97
CA CYS A 366 1.14 7.35 15.06
C CYS A 366 0.05 6.38 14.56
N ILE A 367 -0.33 5.45 15.44
CA ILE A 367 -1.45 4.53 15.23
C ILE A 367 -2.61 4.99 16.12
N PHE A 368 -3.77 5.19 15.52
CA PHE A 368 -5.02 5.48 16.23
C PHE A 368 -5.90 4.25 16.12
N GLU A 369 -6.10 3.54 17.23
CA GLU A 369 -6.91 2.32 17.28
C GLU A 369 -7.91 2.34 18.44
N ASN A 370 -9.12 1.84 18.20
CA ASN A 370 -10.23 1.86 19.16
C ASN A 370 -10.52 3.27 19.76
N THR A 371 -10.26 4.34 18.99
CA THR A 371 -10.37 5.71 19.49
C THR A 371 -11.82 6.21 19.48
N ILE A 372 -12.24 6.79 20.61
CA ILE A 372 -13.58 7.32 20.80
C ILE A 372 -13.63 8.79 20.38
N GLY A 373 -14.59 9.12 19.51
CA GLY A 373 -14.76 10.46 18.95
C GLY A 373 -13.85 10.72 17.75
N THR A 374 -13.15 11.85 17.78
CA THR A 374 -12.20 12.29 16.76
C THR A 374 -10.80 11.76 17.09
N CYS A 375 -10.02 11.34 16.09
CA CYS A 375 -8.61 10.98 16.34
C CYS A 375 -7.76 12.24 16.42
N ILE A 376 -7.75 13.08 15.38
CA ILE A 376 -7.01 14.35 15.37
C ILE A 376 -7.96 15.53 15.15
N GLY A 377 -8.05 16.43 16.14
CA GLY A 377 -8.77 17.70 16.04
C GLY A 377 -7.79 18.86 15.82
N ILE A 378 -7.92 19.60 14.71
CA ILE A 378 -7.17 20.83 14.46
C ILE A 378 -8.16 21.99 14.45
N GLU A 379 -8.29 22.64 15.60
CA GLU A 379 -9.41 23.51 15.94
C GLU A 379 -8.96 24.92 16.30
N TYR A 380 -9.64 25.91 15.74
CA TYR A 380 -9.56 27.29 16.21
C TYR A 380 -10.94 27.70 16.71
N ASP A 381 -10.98 28.35 17.88
CA ASP A 381 -12.21 28.61 18.64
C ASP A 381 -13.17 29.62 17.96
N SER A 382 -12.82 30.12 16.78
CA SER A 382 -13.71 30.91 15.93
C SER A 382 -13.70 30.43 14.47
N TYR A 383 -14.85 30.59 13.81
CA TYR A 383 -15.03 30.34 12.37
C TYR A 383 -14.29 31.37 11.47
N SER A 384 -13.37 32.16 12.03
CA SER A 384 -12.46 33.06 11.30
C SER A 384 -11.12 32.36 11.13
N PRO A 385 -10.78 31.87 9.93
CA PRO A 385 -9.68 30.93 9.77
C PRO A 385 -8.32 31.52 10.16
N LYS A 386 -7.56 30.78 10.98
CA LYS A 386 -6.17 31.14 11.31
C LYS A 386 -5.17 30.15 10.71
N PRO A 387 -3.98 30.62 10.27
CA PRO A 387 -2.95 29.77 9.69
C PRO A 387 -2.28 28.92 10.78
N LEU A 388 -2.88 27.78 11.13
CA LEU A 388 -2.36 26.88 12.16
C LEU A 388 -1.17 26.06 11.65
N ASN A 389 -0.95 25.91 10.34
CA ASN A 389 0.27 25.31 9.79
C ASN A 389 0.56 23.89 10.32
N CYS A 390 -0.48 23.12 10.68
CA CYS A 390 -0.31 21.79 11.25
C CYS A 390 -0.06 20.74 10.17
N ARG A 391 0.66 19.67 10.53
CA ARG A 391 0.98 18.55 9.63
C ARG A 391 0.57 17.22 10.25
N VAL A 392 -0.23 16.46 9.51
CA VAL A 392 -0.70 15.12 9.87
C VAL A 392 -0.20 14.17 8.78
N PHE A 393 0.80 13.34 9.08
CA PHE A 393 1.40 12.49 8.06
C PHE A 393 1.93 11.15 8.54
N GLU A 394 1.93 10.13 7.67
CA GLU A 394 2.42 8.79 8.01
C GLU A 394 1.68 8.14 9.21
N ASN A 395 0.45 8.56 9.49
CA ASN A 395 -0.37 7.96 10.55
C ASN A 395 -1.30 6.88 9.99
N THR A 396 -1.63 5.90 10.83
CA THR A 396 -2.60 4.84 10.54
C THR A 396 -3.83 5.00 11.44
N PHE A 397 -5.02 5.00 10.86
CA PHE A 397 -6.29 5.12 11.58
C PHE A 397 -7.11 3.83 11.39
N THR A 398 -7.45 3.18 12.50
CA THR A 398 -8.21 1.92 12.57
C THR A 398 -9.25 1.98 13.68
N SER A 399 -10.39 1.30 13.55
CA SER A 399 -11.36 1.14 14.64
C SER A 399 -11.79 2.47 15.34
N THR A 400 -11.85 3.56 14.58
CA THR A 400 -12.15 4.94 15.00
C THR A 400 -13.67 5.18 15.06
N SER A 401 -14.21 5.90 16.05
CA SER A 401 -15.67 5.93 16.27
C SER A 401 -16.46 7.06 15.58
N ARG A 402 -15.82 8.17 15.17
CA ARG A 402 -16.53 9.33 14.58
C ARG A 402 -15.77 10.01 13.43
N HIS A 403 -14.55 10.49 13.67
CA HIS A 403 -13.74 11.19 12.67
C HIS A 403 -12.25 10.82 12.79
N CYS A 404 -11.53 10.67 11.68
CA CYS A 404 -10.08 10.46 11.74
C CYS A 404 -9.34 11.80 11.88
N VAL A 405 -9.63 12.77 11.01
CA VAL A 405 -9.07 14.13 11.09
C VAL A 405 -10.21 15.14 10.93
N TYR A 406 -10.41 15.99 11.95
CA TYR A 406 -11.42 17.03 11.97
C TYR A 406 -10.72 18.40 12.05
N ILE A 407 -11.00 19.28 11.08
CA ILE A 407 -10.31 20.56 10.91
C ILE A 407 -11.35 21.67 10.93
N ILE A 408 -11.30 22.53 11.95
CA ILE A 408 -12.23 23.64 12.12
C ILE A 408 -11.52 24.99 12.30
N GLY A 409 -11.98 26.02 11.59
CA GLY A 409 -11.52 27.40 11.76
C GLY A 409 -10.03 27.63 11.45
N SER A 410 -9.40 26.82 10.60
CA SER A 410 -7.94 26.88 10.38
C SER A 410 -7.51 26.76 8.92
N THR A 411 -6.29 27.22 8.63
CA THR A 411 -5.70 27.20 7.28
C THR A 411 -4.24 26.73 7.26
N HIS A 412 -3.73 26.44 6.07
CA HIS A 412 -2.37 25.98 5.82
C HIS A 412 -2.05 24.63 6.48
N ASN A 413 -3.05 23.75 6.60
CA ASN A 413 -2.87 22.41 7.18
C ASN A 413 -2.58 21.38 6.09
N TYR A 414 -1.65 20.45 6.38
CA TYR A 414 -1.18 19.45 5.43
C TYR A 414 -1.46 18.05 5.97
N ILE A 415 -2.22 17.25 5.21
CA ILE A 415 -2.61 15.88 5.54
C ILE A 415 -2.09 14.98 4.44
N TYR A 416 -0.99 14.24 4.67
CA TYR A 416 -0.33 13.49 3.60
C TYR A 416 0.26 12.14 4.02
N ASN A 417 0.32 11.19 3.09
CA ASN A 417 0.86 9.83 3.33
C ASN A 417 0.21 9.08 4.52
N ASN A 418 -1.02 9.41 4.91
CA ASN A 418 -1.74 8.67 5.97
C ASN A 418 -2.52 7.49 5.38
N THR A 419 -2.81 6.51 6.22
CA THR A 419 -3.65 5.36 5.89
C THR A 419 -4.91 5.34 6.77
N PHE A 420 -6.07 5.43 6.13
CA PHE A 420 -7.38 5.47 6.78
C PHE A 420 -8.16 4.18 6.50
N TYR A 421 -8.32 3.32 7.51
CA TYR A 421 -9.30 2.24 7.49
C TYR A 421 -10.63 2.79 8.00
N ILE A 422 -11.48 3.23 7.07
CA ILE A 422 -12.68 4.02 7.39
C ILE A 422 -13.76 3.11 7.97
N ASN A 423 -13.80 3.11 9.30
CA ASN A 423 -14.89 2.59 10.12
C ASN A 423 -15.60 3.73 10.92
N ALA A 424 -15.26 4.99 10.63
CA ALA A 424 -15.79 6.21 11.23
C ALA A 424 -16.68 6.95 10.24
N LEU A 425 -17.63 7.76 10.75
CA LEU A 425 -18.63 8.52 9.97
C LEU A 425 -18.01 9.19 8.72
N GLU A 426 -16.89 9.88 8.93
CA GLU A 426 -16.18 10.65 7.91
C GLU A 426 -14.68 10.65 8.25
N ALA A 427 -13.80 10.27 7.31
CA ALA A 427 -12.37 10.18 7.62
C ALA A 427 -11.71 11.56 7.78
N ILE A 428 -11.79 12.44 6.78
CA ILE A 428 -11.32 13.83 6.89
C ILE A 428 -12.51 14.78 6.77
N VAL A 429 -12.67 15.70 7.72
CA VAL A 429 -13.72 16.71 7.73
C VAL A 429 -13.13 18.11 7.80
N PHE A 430 -13.52 18.96 6.86
CA PHE A 430 -13.24 20.39 6.88
C PHE A 430 -14.49 21.17 7.28
N ARG A 431 -14.36 22.07 8.26
CA ARG A 431 -15.41 23.01 8.69
C ARG A 431 -14.85 24.41 8.84
N ALA A 432 -15.19 25.33 7.93
CA ALA A 432 -14.61 26.67 7.88
C ALA A 432 -13.06 26.66 7.81
N ALA A 433 -12.51 25.86 6.89
CA ALA A 433 -11.07 25.64 6.74
C ALA A 433 -10.64 25.76 5.27
N ASN A 434 -9.59 26.55 5.02
CA ASN A 434 -9.10 26.95 3.68
C ASN A 434 -7.60 26.66 3.54
N ASP A 435 -7.05 26.72 2.32
CA ASP A 435 -5.61 26.52 2.09
C ASP A 435 -5.10 25.20 2.70
N CYS A 436 -5.84 24.10 2.52
CA CYS A 436 -5.49 22.80 3.11
C CYS A 436 -5.22 21.77 2.02
N ASP A 437 -4.14 21.01 2.21
CA ASP A 437 -3.61 20.03 1.29
C ASP A 437 -3.88 18.62 1.81
N VAL A 438 -4.63 17.81 1.04
CA VAL A 438 -4.85 16.38 1.27
C VAL A 438 -4.14 15.61 0.15
N VAL A 439 -2.96 15.07 0.43
CA VAL A 439 -2.03 14.58 -0.61
C VAL A 439 -1.53 13.17 -0.36
N SER A 440 -1.62 12.27 -1.35
CA SER A 440 -1.03 10.92 -1.29
C SER A 440 -1.50 10.05 -0.11
N ASN A 441 -2.72 10.26 0.40
CA ASN A 441 -3.30 9.40 1.45
C ASN A 441 -3.99 8.18 0.84
N ASN A 442 -4.02 7.07 1.60
CA ASN A 442 -4.76 5.87 1.26
C ASN A 442 -6.02 5.78 2.13
N PHE A 443 -7.17 5.56 1.51
CA PHE A 443 -8.46 5.38 2.17
C PHE A 443 -9.04 4.02 1.80
N PHE A 444 -9.38 3.22 2.79
CA PHE A 444 -9.95 1.89 2.65
C PHE A 444 -11.29 1.85 3.39
N GLY A 445 -12.40 1.68 2.66
CA GLY A 445 -13.72 1.50 3.25
C GLY A 445 -13.85 0.12 3.89
N VAL A 446 -14.34 0.07 5.13
CA VAL A 446 -14.68 -1.19 5.80
C VAL A 446 -16.09 -1.64 5.35
N GLU A 447 -16.29 -2.94 5.19
CA GLU A 447 -17.55 -3.50 4.72
C GLU A 447 -18.72 -3.18 5.69
N GLY A 448 -19.93 -3.09 5.12
CA GLY A 448 -21.17 -2.95 5.89
C GLY A 448 -21.61 -1.53 6.24
N VAL A 449 -20.77 -0.50 6.10
CA VAL A 449 -21.11 0.85 6.62
C VAL A 449 -20.88 2.01 5.63
N LYS A 450 -21.69 3.07 5.76
CA LYS A 450 -21.77 4.21 4.82
C LYS A 450 -20.94 5.39 5.30
N TYR A 451 -19.79 5.63 4.67
CA TYR A 451 -18.83 6.65 5.10
C TYR A 451 -18.23 7.45 3.95
N HIS A 452 -17.84 8.69 4.25
CA HIS A 452 -17.16 9.61 3.34
C HIS A 452 -15.65 9.66 3.63
N ALA A 453 -14.81 9.70 2.59
CA ALA A 453 -13.37 9.84 2.78
C ALA A 453 -12.97 11.30 3.09
N ILE A 454 -13.54 12.27 2.37
CA ILE A 454 -13.33 13.70 2.62
C ILE A 454 -14.68 14.43 2.56
N THR A 455 -15.05 15.14 3.63
CA THR A 455 -16.26 15.98 3.69
C THR A 455 -15.93 17.47 3.90
N LEU A 456 -16.65 18.36 3.20
CA LEU A 456 -16.81 19.76 3.57
C LEU A 456 -18.14 19.93 4.33
N ALA A 457 -18.07 20.13 5.64
CA ALA A 457 -19.25 20.20 6.51
C ALA A 457 -19.68 21.65 6.76
N ALA A 458 -20.98 21.91 6.85
CA ALA A 458 -21.51 23.24 7.14
C ALA A 458 -21.09 23.73 8.55
N PRO A 459 -20.85 25.04 8.75
CA PRO A 459 -20.81 25.61 10.10
C PRO A 459 -22.18 25.48 10.79
N PRO A 460 -22.25 25.29 12.12
CA PRO A 460 -23.51 25.20 12.85
C PRO A 460 -24.37 26.48 12.81
N THR A 461 -23.81 27.61 12.39
CA THR A 461 -24.44 28.94 12.45
C THR A 461 -25.44 29.21 11.33
N GLY A 462 -25.69 28.26 10.41
CA GLY A 462 -26.52 28.46 9.22
C GLY A 462 -25.91 29.38 8.16
N VAL A 463 -24.73 29.95 8.41
CA VAL A 463 -24.02 30.85 7.49
C VAL A 463 -23.36 30.04 6.37
N THR A 464 -23.55 30.46 5.12
CA THR A 464 -22.81 29.88 3.99
C THR A 464 -21.32 30.19 4.09
N TYR A 465 -20.51 29.14 4.19
CA TYR A 465 -19.06 29.23 4.26
C TYR A 465 -18.40 29.03 2.89
N LYS A 466 -17.39 29.86 2.61
CA LYS A 466 -16.59 29.84 1.39
C LYS A 466 -15.29 29.05 1.61
N TYR A 467 -15.29 27.79 1.17
CA TYR A 467 -14.09 26.96 1.12
C TYR A 467 -13.21 27.41 -0.04
N GLU A 468 -11.92 27.70 0.22
CA GLU A 468 -10.99 28.21 -0.80
C GLU A 468 -9.68 27.43 -0.81
N ARG A 469 -9.11 27.24 -2.02
CA ARG A 469 -7.74 26.76 -2.24
C ARG A 469 -7.45 25.44 -1.52
N LEU A 470 -8.42 24.53 -1.52
CA LEU A 470 -8.20 23.15 -1.09
C LEU A 470 -7.54 22.36 -2.21
N LYS A 471 -6.54 21.54 -1.87
CA LYS A 471 -5.83 20.70 -2.83
C LYS A 471 -5.94 19.23 -2.43
N ILE A 472 -6.70 18.48 -3.20
CA ILE A 472 -6.92 17.04 -3.01
C ILE A 472 -6.20 16.32 -4.15
N SER A 473 -5.03 15.74 -3.90
CA SER A 473 -4.23 15.15 -4.98
C SER A 473 -3.49 13.86 -4.65
N ASN A 474 -3.28 13.00 -5.65
CA ASN A 474 -2.56 11.73 -5.52
C ASN A 474 -3.15 10.73 -4.50
N ASN A 475 -4.35 10.98 -3.95
CA ASN A 475 -4.97 10.09 -2.98
C ASN A 475 -5.52 8.84 -3.66
N LYS A 476 -5.54 7.73 -2.92
CA LYS A 476 -6.12 6.46 -3.36
C LYS A 476 -7.27 6.09 -2.45
N MET A 477 -8.44 5.81 -3.03
CA MET A 477 -9.69 5.60 -2.30
C MET A 477 -10.34 4.31 -2.79
N TYR A 478 -10.48 3.35 -1.88
CA TYR A 478 -10.88 1.96 -2.15
C TYR A 478 -12.14 1.58 -1.36
N GLY A 479 -13.10 0.92 -2.00
CA GLY A 479 -14.19 0.19 -1.33
C GLY A 479 -15.19 1.04 -0.52
N LEU A 480 -15.25 2.36 -0.74
CA LEU A 480 -16.15 3.27 -0.03
C LEU A 480 -17.62 3.02 -0.40
N LYS A 481 -18.53 3.00 0.61
CA LYS A 481 -19.99 3.01 0.37
C LYS A 481 -20.60 4.42 0.26
N GLY A 482 -19.88 5.46 0.68
CA GLY A 482 -20.25 6.86 0.54
C GLY A 482 -19.39 7.60 -0.47
N ALA A 483 -19.71 8.87 -0.73
CA ALA A 483 -18.93 9.72 -1.64
C ALA A 483 -17.48 9.86 -1.17
N ALA A 484 -16.55 9.77 -2.10
CA ALA A 484 -15.12 9.85 -1.83
C ALA A 484 -14.68 11.31 -1.56
N PHE A 485 -15.31 12.27 -2.25
CA PHE A 485 -15.33 13.67 -1.83
C PHE A 485 -16.75 14.22 -1.82
N TYR A 486 -17.18 14.71 -0.66
CA TYR A 486 -18.53 15.21 -0.40
C TYR A 486 -18.52 16.67 0.04
N GLY A 487 -19.03 17.58 -0.79
CA GLY A 487 -19.39 18.92 -0.34
C GLY A 487 -20.83 18.93 0.20
N GLN A 488 -21.06 19.27 1.46
CA GLN A 488 -22.41 19.31 2.01
C GLN A 488 -23.23 20.47 1.41
N GLY A 489 -24.44 20.20 0.90
CA GLY A 489 -25.15 21.16 0.03
C GLY A 489 -25.61 22.46 0.68
N VAL A 490 -26.09 22.41 1.91
CA VAL A 490 -26.53 23.60 2.66
C VAL A 490 -25.31 24.21 3.35
N GLY A 491 -25.07 25.51 3.16
CA GLY A 491 -24.06 26.25 3.91
C GLY A 491 -22.60 26.03 3.50
N CYS A 492 -22.29 25.25 2.46
CA CYS A 492 -20.93 25.15 1.90
C CYS A 492 -20.86 25.66 0.46
N THR A 493 -19.75 26.25 0.07
CA THR A 493 -19.48 26.67 -1.32
C THR A 493 -17.98 26.60 -1.57
N LEU A 494 -17.54 25.74 -2.49
CA LEU A 494 -16.13 25.50 -2.79
C LEU A 494 -15.64 26.44 -3.90
N TYR A 495 -14.43 27.00 -3.76
CA TYR A 495 -13.82 27.91 -4.71
C TYR A 495 -12.35 27.60 -4.96
N ASP A 496 -11.89 27.84 -6.18
CA ASP A 496 -10.46 27.94 -6.55
C ASP A 496 -9.64 26.75 -6.02
N SER A 497 -10.23 25.55 -6.07
CA SER A 497 -9.73 24.33 -5.44
C SER A 497 -9.45 23.24 -6.48
N GLU A 498 -8.51 22.36 -6.17
CA GLU A 498 -7.95 21.37 -7.09
C GLU A 498 -8.23 19.94 -6.60
N ILE A 499 -8.81 19.10 -7.46
CA ILE A 499 -8.98 17.66 -7.26
C ILE A 499 -8.26 16.95 -8.41
N ILE A 500 -7.00 16.57 -8.18
CA ILE A 500 -6.08 16.20 -9.27
C ILE A 500 -5.37 14.86 -9.03
N ASN A 501 -5.37 13.99 -10.04
CA ASN A 501 -4.60 12.73 -10.03
C ASN A 501 -4.95 11.79 -8.85
N ASN A 502 -6.21 11.78 -8.39
CA ASN A 502 -6.68 10.83 -7.39
C ASN A 502 -7.17 9.55 -8.08
N THR A 503 -7.03 8.40 -7.40
CA THR A 503 -7.57 7.11 -7.84
C THR A 503 -8.74 6.72 -6.96
N PHE A 504 -9.92 6.63 -7.56
CA PHE A 504 -11.16 6.18 -6.95
C PHE A 504 -11.48 4.78 -7.49
N ASN A 505 -11.13 3.74 -6.74
CA ASN A 505 -11.59 2.38 -7.03
C ASN A 505 -12.77 2.07 -6.08
N LEU A 506 -13.94 1.90 -6.66
CA LEU A 506 -15.20 1.74 -5.97
C LEU A 506 -15.86 0.42 -6.41
N ASP A 507 -15.04 -0.63 -6.50
CA ASP A 507 -15.44 -2.00 -6.88
C ASP A 507 -16.50 -2.60 -5.95
N ASN A 508 -16.74 -2.00 -4.79
CA ASN A 508 -17.85 -2.36 -3.92
C ASN A 508 -19.17 -1.94 -4.58
N VAL A 509 -19.97 -2.95 -4.96
CA VAL A 509 -21.29 -2.77 -5.56
C VAL A 509 -22.22 -1.86 -4.75
N ASP A 510 -22.01 -1.68 -3.44
CA ASP A 510 -22.90 -0.89 -2.58
C ASP A 510 -22.58 0.61 -2.43
N ASN A 511 -21.79 1.23 -3.30
CA ASN A 511 -21.64 2.69 -3.26
C ASN A 511 -22.94 3.41 -3.67
N GLU A 512 -23.67 3.93 -2.68
CA GLU A 512 -24.93 4.66 -2.89
C GLU A 512 -24.73 6.08 -3.42
N PHE A 513 -23.50 6.60 -3.45
CA PHE A 513 -23.20 8.01 -3.72
C PHE A 513 -22.29 8.20 -4.94
N HIS A 514 -22.20 9.44 -5.40
CA HIS A 514 -21.26 9.85 -6.45
C HIS A 514 -19.82 9.88 -5.92
N SER A 515 -18.82 9.49 -6.73
CA SER A 515 -17.42 9.47 -6.27
C SER A 515 -16.96 10.86 -5.85
N ILE A 516 -17.23 11.88 -6.68
CA ILE A 516 -17.11 13.30 -6.35
C ILE A 516 -18.50 13.92 -6.43
N MET A 517 -18.94 14.52 -5.31
CA MET A 517 -20.23 15.21 -5.20
C MET A 517 -19.99 16.63 -4.69
N LEU A 518 -20.14 17.62 -5.57
CA LEU A 518 -19.88 19.02 -5.26
C LEU A 518 -21.14 19.86 -5.36
N TYR A 519 -21.38 20.66 -4.32
CA TYR A 519 -22.44 21.65 -4.28
C TYR A 519 -21.85 23.04 -4.30
N ARG A 520 -22.38 23.88 -5.19
CA ARG A 520 -21.95 25.26 -5.42
C ARG A 520 -20.43 25.40 -5.57
N ALA A 521 -19.76 24.42 -6.20
CA ALA A 521 -18.34 24.53 -6.52
C ALA A 521 -18.13 25.54 -7.65
N ASN A 522 -17.11 26.38 -7.53
CA ASN A 522 -16.86 27.49 -8.43
C ASN A 522 -15.37 27.60 -8.78
N ARG A 523 -15.04 27.71 -10.08
CA ARG A 523 -13.62 27.80 -10.54
C ARG A 523 -12.71 26.67 -10.01
N CYS A 524 -13.28 25.50 -9.71
CA CYS A 524 -12.53 24.35 -9.25
C CYS A 524 -12.04 23.51 -10.44
N LYS A 525 -10.92 22.83 -10.28
CA LYS A 525 -10.33 21.96 -11.30
C LYS A 525 -10.41 20.50 -10.87
N VAL A 526 -11.03 19.66 -11.70
CA VAL A 526 -11.16 18.21 -11.49
C VAL A 526 -10.47 17.51 -12.66
N SER A 527 -9.22 17.10 -12.49
CA SER A 527 -8.41 16.63 -13.62
C SER A 527 -7.49 15.45 -13.35
N LEU A 528 -7.23 14.63 -14.38
CA LEU A 528 -6.32 13.48 -14.32
C LEU A 528 -6.73 12.40 -13.29
N ASN A 529 -7.95 12.45 -12.75
CA ASN A 529 -8.41 11.45 -11.80
C ASN A 529 -8.81 10.16 -12.54
N ILE A 530 -8.62 9.03 -11.87
CA ILE A 530 -9.03 7.70 -12.33
C ILE A 530 -10.22 7.27 -11.49
N PHE A 531 -11.36 7.00 -12.14
CA PHE A 531 -12.55 6.42 -11.53
C PHE A 531 -12.73 5.02 -12.12
N ASP A 532 -12.76 4.01 -11.26
CA ASP A 532 -12.99 2.62 -11.63
C ASP A 532 -14.04 2.04 -10.67
N GLY A 533 -15.17 1.58 -11.21
CA GLY A 533 -16.29 1.06 -10.41
C GLY A 533 -17.20 2.13 -9.80
N GLY A 534 -18.26 1.66 -9.13
CA GLY A 534 -19.26 2.48 -8.45
C GLY A 534 -20.68 2.42 -9.07
N ARG A 535 -21.71 2.47 -8.21
CA ARG A 535 -23.14 2.39 -8.58
C ARG A 535 -23.76 3.73 -9.05
N ASN A 536 -22.98 4.80 -9.06
CA ASN A 536 -23.47 6.17 -9.27
C ASN A 536 -22.40 7.03 -9.98
N ARG A 537 -22.78 8.19 -10.53
CA ARG A 537 -21.89 9.08 -11.31
C ARG A 537 -20.50 9.26 -10.67
N ALA A 538 -19.44 9.28 -11.50
CA ALA A 538 -18.08 9.59 -11.07
C ALA A 538 -17.97 11.04 -10.56
N ILE A 539 -18.55 11.99 -11.30
CA ILE A 539 -18.53 13.42 -10.95
C ILE A 539 -19.96 13.96 -11.04
N TYR A 540 -20.43 14.60 -9.97
CA TYR A 540 -21.71 15.28 -9.96
C TYR A 540 -21.62 16.68 -9.35
N LEU A 541 -22.02 17.68 -10.14
CA LEU A 541 -21.97 19.09 -9.76
C LEU A 541 -23.39 19.67 -9.64
N TYR A 542 -23.69 20.24 -8.47
CA TYR A 542 -24.97 20.86 -8.12
C TYR A 542 -24.82 22.38 -8.00
N GLY A 543 -25.59 23.16 -8.76
CA GLY A 543 -25.56 24.63 -8.72
C GLY A 543 -24.16 25.26 -8.81
N SER A 544 -23.27 24.63 -9.56
CA SER A 544 -21.81 24.87 -9.56
C SER A 544 -21.38 25.52 -10.87
N SER A 545 -20.46 26.50 -10.85
CA SER A 545 -20.11 27.26 -12.06
C SER A 545 -18.62 27.38 -12.39
N LYS A 546 -18.30 27.53 -13.68
CA LYS A 546 -16.92 27.84 -14.15
C LYS A 546 -15.86 26.80 -13.75
N ASN A 547 -16.26 25.57 -13.44
CA ASN A 547 -15.33 24.50 -13.10
C ASN A 547 -14.71 23.88 -14.36
N GLU A 548 -13.50 23.35 -14.25
CA GLU A 548 -12.79 22.66 -15.33
C GLU A 548 -12.72 21.15 -15.03
N ILE A 549 -13.36 20.33 -15.86
CA ILE A 549 -13.26 18.87 -15.81
C ILE A 549 -12.36 18.42 -16.96
N ASN A 550 -11.18 17.91 -16.64
CA ASN A 550 -10.11 17.74 -17.64
C ASN A 550 -9.37 16.39 -17.59
N SER A 551 -9.36 15.65 -18.69
CA SER A 551 -8.54 14.45 -18.88
C SER A 551 -8.67 13.40 -17.76
N ASN A 552 -9.88 13.21 -17.23
CA ASN A 552 -10.17 12.15 -16.26
C ASN A 552 -10.44 10.82 -16.99
N THR A 553 -10.09 9.71 -16.36
CA THR A 553 -10.40 8.36 -16.86
C THR A 553 -11.54 7.77 -16.05
N ILE A 554 -12.62 7.34 -16.69
CA ILE A 554 -13.80 6.76 -16.05
C ILE A 554 -14.08 5.38 -16.66
N LYS A 555 -14.10 4.36 -15.80
CA LYS A 555 -14.30 2.95 -16.16
C LYS A 555 -15.32 2.31 -15.22
N ASN A 556 -16.07 1.34 -15.72
CA ASN A 556 -16.92 0.46 -14.92
C ASN A 556 -17.94 1.17 -14.00
N VAL A 557 -18.33 2.42 -14.30
CA VAL A 557 -19.33 3.17 -13.52
C VAL A 557 -20.73 2.80 -14.02
N ILE A 558 -21.48 2.07 -13.19
CA ILE A 558 -22.78 1.48 -13.55
C ILE A 558 -23.89 2.24 -12.83
N SER A 559 -24.85 2.83 -13.54
CA SER A 559 -25.94 3.57 -12.89
C SER A 559 -26.97 2.65 -12.22
N SER A 560 -27.14 2.75 -10.90
CA SER A 560 -28.24 2.08 -10.18
C SER A 560 -29.56 2.84 -10.33
N GLY A 561 -30.31 2.56 -11.41
CA GLY A 561 -31.63 3.12 -11.62
C GLY A 561 -32.22 2.81 -13.00
N SER A 562 -33.55 2.93 -13.14
CA SER A 562 -34.28 2.76 -14.40
C SER A 562 -34.10 3.91 -15.39
N THR A 563 -33.30 4.91 -15.05
CA THR A 563 -32.87 6.01 -15.92
C THR A 563 -31.37 5.86 -16.19
N GLN A 564 -30.99 5.89 -17.47
CA GLN A 564 -29.60 5.92 -17.88
C GLN A 564 -28.96 7.22 -17.37
N VAL A 565 -28.09 7.11 -16.36
CA VAL A 565 -27.45 8.27 -15.75
C VAL A 565 -26.00 8.33 -16.22
N GLY A 566 -25.70 9.30 -17.08
CA GLY A 566 -24.36 9.48 -17.64
C GLY A 566 -23.28 9.75 -16.57
N ALA A 567 -22.07 9.28 -16.82
CA ALA A 567 -20.97 9.22 -15.85
C ALA A 567 -20.56 10.58 -15.22
N ILE A 568 -20.81 11.68 -15.91
CA ILE A 568 -20.69 13.06 -15.40
C ILE A 568 -22.07 13.70 -15.47
N GLY A 569 -22.48 14.39 -14.40
CA GLY A 569 -23.75 15.11 -14.37
C GLY A 569 -23.64 16.55 -13.87
N LEU A 570 -24.57 17.38 -14.32
CA LEU A 570 -24.76 18.75 -13.89
C LEU A 570 -26.23 18.94 -13.49
N ALA A 571 -26.50 19.49 -12.30
CA ALA A 571 -27.84 19.77 -11.82
C ALA A 571 -27.95 21.20 -11.30
N SER A 572 -29.17 21.74 -11.24
CA SER A 572 -29.47 22.90 -10.39
C SER A 572 -29.51 22.48 -8.92
N TYR A 573 -29.19 23.39 -8.02
CA TYR A 573 -29.32 23.23 -6.59
C TYR A 573 -30.32 24.26 -6.05
N LYS A 574 -31.10 23.90 -5.04
CA LYS A 574 -31.98 24.83 -4.32
C LYS A 574 -31.56 24.81 -2.86
N ASP A 575 -31.24 25.97 -2.28
CA ASP A 575 -30.84 26.05 -0.88
C ASP A 575 -32.02 26.15 0.09
N SER A 576 -31.73 26.29 1.38
CA SER A 576 -32.71 26.48 2.46
C SER A 576 -33.62 27.69 2.25
N ASP A 577 -33.12 28.70 1.55
CA ASP A 577 -33.78 29.99 1.33
C ASP A 577 -34.60 29.96 0.02
N ASN A 578 -34.80 28.76 -0.54
CA ASN A 578 -35.45 28.50 -1.82
C ASN A 578 -34.74 29.14 -3.05
N ILE A 579 -33.49 29.57 -2.93
CA ILE A 579 -32.73 30.15 -4.04
C ILE A 579 -32.21 29.03 -4.94
N THR A 580 -32.59 29.07 -6.22
CA THR A 580 -32.13 28.10 -7.23
C THR A 580 -30.83 28.55 -7.88
N TYR A 581 -29.75 27.83 -7.62
CA TYR A 581 -28.46 27.96 -8.29
C TYR A 581 -28.40 27.00 -9.48
N TYR A 582 -28.18 27.53 -10.68
CA TYR A 582 -27.99 26.71 -11.89
C TYR A 582 -26.50 26.39 -12.08
N SER A 583 -26.20 25.20 -12.59
CA SER A 583 -24.82 24.87 -13.00
C SER A 583 -24.52 25.48 -14.37
N THR A 584 -23.57 26.42 -14.43
CA THR A 584 -23.29 27.25 -15.63
C THR A 584 -21.79 27.35 -15.92
N ASP A 585 -21.41 27.66 -17.17
CA ASP A 585 -20.02 27.92 -17.59
C ASP A 585 -18.98 26.81 -17.26
N ASN A 586 -19.41 25.60 -16.87
CA ASN A 586 -18.50 24.48 -16.60
C ASN A 586 -17.93 23.95 -17.92
N LYS A 587 -16.62 23.73 -17.95
CA LYS A 587 -15.89 23.25 -19.12
C LYS A 587 -15.56 21.78 -18.95
N LEU A 588 -15.98 20.96 -19.91
CA LEU A 588 -15.38 19.65 -20.16
C LEU A 588 -14.30 19.86 -21.23
N VAL A 589 -13.04 19.54 -20.92
CA VAL A 589 -11.88 19.79 -21.78
C VAL A 589 -10.92 18.61 -21.76
N GLY A 590 -10.11 18.45 -22.81
CA GLY A 590 -9.18 17.33 -22.94
C GLY A 590 -9.85 15.97 -23.10
N ASN A 591 -9.03 14.94 -23.27
CA ASN A 591 -9.47 13.57 -23.53
C ASN A 591 -9.94 12.91 -22.23
N ASN A 592 -11.17 13.19 -21.81
CA ASN A 592 -11.81 12.43 -20.73
C ASN A 592 -12.24 11.08 -21.30
N ILE A 593 -11.60 10.00 -20.86
CA ILE A 593 -11.85 8.65 -21.37
C ILE A 593 -13.01 8.04 -20.60
N VAL A 594 -14.03 7.56 -21.30
CA VAL A 594 -15.19 6.85 -20.74
C VAL A 594 -15.34 5.52 -21.48
N ASP A 595 -15.22 4.40 -20.76
CA ASP A 595 -15.34 3.04 -21.32
C ASP A 595 -16.78 2.73 -21.78
N ASP A 596 -16.96 1.86 -22.79
CA ASP A 596 -18.26 1.54 -23.44
C ASP A 596 -19.33 1.01 -22.48
N ARG A 597 -18.94 0.44 -21.33
CA ARG A 597 -19.86 0.02 -20.26
C ARG A 597 -20.37 1.17 -19.39
N SER A 598 -19.77 2.36 -19.51
CA SER A 598 -20.11 3.56 -18.74
C SER A 598 -20.84 4.54 -19.66
N ILE A 599 -22.10 4.87 -19.34
CA ILE A 599 -22.95 5.65 -20.25
C ILE A 599 -22.43 7.11 -20.39
N PRO A 600 -22.21 7.63 -21.61
CA PRO A 600 -21.87 9.04 -21.81
C PRO A 600 -22.99 10.01 -21.38
N LEU A 601 -22.62 11.25 -21.07
CA LEU A 601 -23.47 12.33 -20.51
C LEU A 601 -24.97 12.29 -20.90
N MET A 602 -25.86 12.29 -19.90
CA MET A 602 -27.28 12.60 -20.09
C MET A 602 -27.67 13.94 -19.47
N LYS A 603 -28.38 14.75 -20.26
CA LYS A 603 -28.96 16.04 -19.88
C LYS A 603 -30.30 15.80 -19.19
N THR A 604 -30.30 15.68 -17.86
CA THR A 604 -31.54 15.57 -17.07
C THR A 604 -32.38 16.83 -17.20
N GLY A 605 -33.66 16.68 -17.56
CA GLY A 605 -34.52 17.76 -18.06
C GLY A 605 -34.90 18.84 -17.04
N VAL A 606 -34.07 19.87 -16.94
CA VAL A 606 -34.42 21.21 -16.40
C VAL A 606 -33.82 22.25 -17.36
N GLN A 607 -34.52 23.36 -17.59
CA GLN A 607 -34.11 24.40 -18.56
C GLN A 607 -32.68 24.91 -18.28
N MET A 608 -31.73 24.54 -19.15
CA MET A 608 -30.39 25.13 -19.18
C MET A 608 -30.38 26.33 -20.12
N GLY A 609 -29.90 27.48 -19.64
CA GLY A 609 -29.67 28.67 -20.47
C GLY A 609 -28.67 28.39 -21.60
N ALA A 610 -28.81 29.12 -22.71
CA ALA A 610 -28.23 28.81 -24.03
C ALA A 610 -26.69 28.94 -24.17
N GLY A 611 -25.92 28.90 -23.08
CA GLY A 611 -24.45 29.04 -23.08
C GLY A 611 -23.64 27.80 -22.67
N CYS A 612 -24.29 26.72 -22.23
CA CYS A 612 -23.64 25.74 -21.33
C CYS A 612 -22.73 24.68 -21.97
N ILE A 613 -22.57 24.62 -23.30
CA ILE A 613 -21.64 23.70 -23.97
C ILE A 613 -20.98 24.43 -25.14
N ARG A 614 -19.65 24.63 -25.08
CA ARG A 614 -18.81 24.93 -26.25
C ARG A 614 -17.65 23.95 -26.26
N ASN A 615 -17.34 23.41 -27.44
CA ASN A 615 -16.31 22.42 -27.74
C ASN A 615 -16.61 21.00 -27.20
N LEU A 616 -17.29 20.22 -28.03
CA LEU A 616 -17.20 18.77 -28.05
C LEU A 616 -16.68 18.34 -29.43
N VAL A 617 -15.87 17.27 -29.43
CA VAL A 617 -15.28 16.58 -30.60
C VAL A 617 -14.14 17.34 -31.31
N SER A 618 -13.04 16.63 -31.57
CA SER A 618 -12.00 17.09 -32.49
C SER A 618 -12.49 16.98 -33.94
N LYS A 619 -12.13 17.93 -34.83
CA LYS A 619 -12.60 17.93 -36.22
C LYS A 619 -12.40 16.58 -36.94
N THR A 620 -11.29 15.91 -36.63
CA THR A 620 -10.85 14.63 -37.21
C THR A 620 -11.74 13.44 -36.82
N GLU A 621 -12.28 13.40 -35.60
CA GLU A 621 -13.21 12.33 -35.19
C GLU A 621 -14.58 12.48 -35.84
N PHE A 622 -15.03 13.73 -36.07
CA PHE A 622 -16.30 14.00 -36.74
C PHE A 622 -16.25 13.61 -38.23
N GLU A 623 -15.16 13.90 -38.93
CA GLU A 623 -14.94 13.53 -40.34
C GLU A 623 -14.92 11.99 -40.54
N GLY A 624 -14.37 11.24 -39.58
CA GLY A 624 -14.39 9.77 -39.60
C GLY A 624 -15.77 9.15 -39.38
N ILE A 625 -16.68 9.83 -38.67
CA ILE A 625 -18.08 9.41 -38.51
C ILE A 625 -18.90 9.78 -39.76
N GLN A 626 -18.70 10.98 -40.30
CA GLN A 626 -19.37 11.45 -41.52
C GLN A 626 -19.07 10.51 -42.71
N THR A 627 -17.82 10.11 -42.89
CA THR A 627 -17.41 9.19 -43.99
C THR A 627 -18.07 7.81 -43.89
N LYS A 628 -18.43 7.35 -42.68
CA LYS A 628 -19.21 6.11 -42.50
C LYS A 628 -20.69 6.29 -42.85
N ILE A 629 -21.27 7.45 -42.55
CA ILE A 629 -22.67 7.78 -42.89
C ILE A 629 -22.82 7.95 -44.40
N ASP A 630 -21.88 8.64 -45.05
CA ASP A 630 -21.90 8.90 -46.50
C ASP A 630 -21.63 7.63 -47.34
N SER A 631 -21.20 6.53 -46.71
CA SER A 631 -21.01 5.22 -47.36
C SER A 631 -22.27 4.35 -47.42
N VAL A 632 -23.40 4.82 -46.88
CA VAL A 632 -24.68 4.09 -46.87
C VAL A 632 -25.56 4.57 -48.03
N ASP A 633 -25.23 4.12 -49.24
CA ASP A 633 -26.09 4.32 -50.42
C ASP A 633 -27.43 3.58 -50.25
N GLY A 634 -28.55 4.31 -50.27
CA GLY A 634 -29.88 3.70 -50.46
C GLY A 634 -31.05 4.16 -49.59
N LEU A 635 -31.13 5.41 -49.12
CA LEU A 635 -32.38 5.99 -48.59
C LEU A 635 -32.65 7.39 -49.16
N SER A 636 -33.93 7.71 -49.35
CA SER A 636 -34.39 8.83 -50.19
C SER A 636 -34.32 10.22 -49.51
N ASN A 637 -33.99 11.22 -50.32
CA ASN A 637 -33.84 12.63 -49.93
C ASN A 637 -35.18 13.31 -49.55
N GLN A 638 -35.69 13.09 -48.33
CA GLN A 638 -36.81 13.90 -47.82
C GLN A 638 -36.82 14.24 -46.31
N TYR A 639 -35.85 13.76 -45.51
CA TYR A 639 -35.85 14.00 -44.04
C TYR A 639 -34.57 14.61 -43.44
N VAL A 640 -33.71 15.24 -44.26
CA VAL A 640 -32.44 15.84 -43.79
C VAL A 640 -32.55 17.37 -43.53
N GLY A 641 -33.66 18.01 -43.92
CA GLY A 641 -33.79 19.48 -43.92
C GLY A 641 -34.05 20.16 -42.57
N GLU A 642 -34.68 19.51 -41.58
CA GLU A 642 -35.17 20.19 -40.37
C GLU A 642 -34.29 20.04 -39.12
N THR A 643 -33.49 18.97 -39.01
CA THR A 643 -32.69 18.70 -37.80
C THR A 643 -31.49 19.64 -37.65
N ILE A 644 -30.91 20.10 -38.77
CA ILE A 644 -29.67 20.90 -38.77
C ILE A 644 -29.92 22.38 -38.42
N ASN A 645 -31.05 22.96 -38.83
CA ASN A 645 -31.30 24.40 -38.65
C ASN A 645 -31.60 24.84 -37.20
N LYS A 646 -31.94 23.91 -36.29
CA LYS A 646 -32.15 24.23 -34.86
C LYS A 646 -30.85 24.32 -34.03
N LEU A 647 -29.68 24.07 -34.65
CA LEU A 647 -28.39 24.09 -33.96
C LEU A 647 -27.59 25.40 -34.07
N LEU A 648 -27.99 26.35 -34.93
CA LEU A 648 -27.13 27.51 -35.26
C LEU A 648 -27.73 28.92 -35.14
N PHE A 649 -29.06 29.12 -35.21
CA PHE A 649 -29.64 30.46 -35.06
C PHE A 649 -30.93 30.46 -34.21
N GLY A 650 -30.96 31.27 -33.16
CA GLY A 650 -32.13 31.50 -32.32
C GLY A 650 -32.88 32.78 -32.69
N SER A 651 -34.22 32.76 -32.57
CA SER A 651 -35.17 33.88 -32.63
C SER A 651 -36.57 33.36 -32.20
N PRO A 652 -37.57 34.20 -31.85
CA PRO A 652 -37.82 34.52 -30.44
C PRO A 652 -39.18 34.03 -29.90
N SER A 653 -39.35 34.21 -28.58
CA SER A 653 -40.57 34.15 -27.77
C SER A 653 -41.94 33.95 -28.47
N MET A 654 -42.70 32.95 -28.00
CA MET A 654 -44.16 33.07 -27.86
C MET A 654 -44.66 32.46 -26.54
N THR A 655 -45.77 33.02 -26.06
CA THR A 655 -46.33 32.86 -24.71
C THR A 655 -47.17 31.59 -24.56
N ALA A 656 -47.42 31.18 -23.32
CA ALA A 656 -48.19 30.00 -22.94
C ALA A 656 -49.60 29.92 -23.56
N GLY A 657 -50.03 28.69 -23.88
CA GLY A 657 -51.40 28.34 -24.23
C GLY A 657 -51.79 27.02 -23.56
N THR A 658 -52.80 27.07 -22.70
CA THR A 658 -53.41 25.90 -22.05
C THR A 658 -54.32 25.15 -23.02
N ASN A 659 -54.27 23.82 -23.06
CA ASN A 659 -55.41 22.97 -22.67
C ASN A 659 -55.22 21.48 -22.95
N THR A 660 -56.00 20.70 -22.20
CA THR A 660 -56.28 19.28 -22.37
C THR A 660 -57.09 18.98 -23.64
N SER A 661 -56.67 17.99 -24.43
CA SER A 661 -57.62 17.05 -25.07
C SER A 661 -56.95 15.72 -25.38
N THR A 662 -57.54 14.63 -24.92
CA THR A 662 -57.40 13.32 -25.55
C THR A 662 -58.10 13.35 -26.91
N ASP A 663 -57.43 12.91 -27.97
CA ASP A 663 -57.99 12.03 -28.99
C ASP A 663 -56.87 11.58 -29.96
N MET A 664 -56.70 10.26 -30.11
CA MET A 664 -55.85 9.64 -31.14
C MET A 664 -56.69 8.65 -31.93
N SER A 665 -56.74 8.82 -33.26
CA SER A 665 -57.32 7.86 -34.19
C SER A 665 -56.22 7.12 -34.97
N PHE A 666 -56.54 5.89 -35.42
CA PHE A 666 -55.58 4.89 -35.90
C PHE A 666 -55.25 5.00 -37.40
N VAL A 667 -53.98 4.75 -37.78
CA VAL A 667 -53.51 3.67 -38.69
C VAL A 667 -52.08 3.27 -38.26
N GLY A 668 -51.69 1.99 -38.37
CA GLY A 668 -50.48 1.39 -37.74
C GLY A 668 -49.10 1.71 -38.37
N ASN A 669 -47.97 1.20 -37.85
CA ASN A 669 -47.80 0.05 -36.94
C ASN A 669 -46.85 0.29 -35.74
N THR A 670 -47.35 -0.09 -34.55
CA THR A 670 -46.64 -0.42 -33.30
C THR A 670 -45.78 0.64 -32.59
N LEU A 671 -46.45 1.37 -31.69
CA LEU A 671 -45.88 2.04 -30.52
C LEU A 671 -45.77 1.05 -29.33
N LEU A 672 -44.76 1.19 -28.48
CA LEU A 672 -44.64 0.41 -27.23
C LEU A 672 -44.60 1.35 -26.01
N ALA A 673 -45.72 1.35 -25.27
CA ALA A 673 -45.83 1.95 -23.94
C ALA A 673 -46.18 0.84 -22.94
N TYR A 674 -45.66 0.92 -21.70
CA TYR A 674 -46.02 -0.03 -20.64
C TYR A 674 -46.56 0.68 -19.39
N VAL A 675 -47.64 0.11 -18.86
CA VAL A 675 -48.33 0.50 -17.64
C VAL A 675 -48.00 -0.52 -16.54
N ASN A 676 -47.89 -0.05 -15.30
CA ASN A 676 -47.62 -0.90 -14.12
C ASN A 676 -48.81 -1.83 -13.78
N ARG A 677 -48.59 -3.16 -13.74
CA ARG A 677 -49.02 -4.12 -12.69
C ARG A 677 -48.66 -5.58 -13.02
N GLU A 678 -48.56 -6.41 -11.98
CA GLU A 678 -48.25 -7.85 -12.05
C GLU A 678 -49.43 -8.69 -12.54
N VAL A 679 -49.22 -9.66 -13.45
CA VAL A 679 -50.22 -10.67 -13.87
C VAL A 679 -49.56 -12.01 -14.25
N PHE A 680 -50.25 -13.12 -14.00
CA PHE A 680 -49.88 -14.53 -14.26
C PHE A 680 -50.55 -15.08 -15.54
N ILE A 681 -50.00 -16.12 -16.20
CA ILE A 681 -50.42 -16.58 -17.56
C ILE A 681 -50.72 -18.11 -17.60
N LYS A 682 -50.62 -18.85 -18.72
CA LYS A 682 -50.95 -20.31 -18.77
C LYS A 682 -50.28 -21.21 -19.85
N SER A 683 -49.70 -20.67 -20.93
CA SER A 683 -48.96 -21.42 -21.98
C SER A 683 -48.34 -20.48 -23.04
N PHE A 684 -47.41 -20.98 -23.88
CA PHE A 684 -46.72 -20.21 -24.93
C PHE A 684 -46.75 -20.90 -26.31
N ARG A 685 -46.43 -20.16 -27.39
CA ARG A 685 -46.24 -20.69 -28.76
C ARG A 685 -45.00 -20.06 -29.41
N LEU A 686 -44.15 -20.87 -30.03
CA LEU A 686 -42.92 -20.41 -30.71
C LEU A 686 -43.19 -20.09 -32.19
N VAL A 687 -42.56 -19.05 -32.72
CA VAL A 687 -42.45 -18.79 -34.16
C VAL A 687 -40.98 -18.54 -34.49
N VAL A 688 -40.40 -19.35 -35.37
CA VAL A 688 -38.99 -19.23 -35.80
C VAL A 688 -38.97 -18.89 -37.28
N GLN A 689 -38.47 -17.72 -37.63
CA GLN A 689 -38.23 -17.36 -39.04
C GLN A 689 -36.89 -17.97 -39.48
N GLN A 690 -36.99 -19.09 -40.22
CA GLN A 690 -35.91 -19.88 -40.80
C GLN A 690 -34.86 -20.46 -39.84
N LEU A 691 -34.96 -21.77 -39.62
CA LEU A 691 -33.90 -22.60 -39.05
C LEU A 691 -33.90 -23.94 -39.80
N THR A 692 -32.79 -24.26 -40.48
CA THR A 692 -32.61 -25.55 -41.18
C THR A 692 -31.58 -26.37 -40.43
N ILE A 693 -31.99 -27.49 -39.86
CA ILE A 693 -31.13 -28.43 -39.13
C ILE A 693 -31.46 -29.85 -39.61
N SER A 694 -30.43 -30.63 -39.93
CA SER A 694 -30.54 -32.08 -40.19
C SER A 694 -29.86 -32.84 -39.06
N GLY A 695 -30.66 -33.49 -38.21
CA GLY A 695 -30.18 -34.28 -37.06
C GLY A 695 -30.64 -33.77 -35.70
N THR A 696 -30.27 -34.50 -34.64
CA THR A 696 -30.55 -34.16 -33.24
C THR A 696 -29.74 -32.94 -32.80
N ALA A 697 -30.40 -31.96 -32.19
CA ALA A 697 -29.78 -30.75 -31.67
C ALA A 697 -30.15 -30.55 -30.19
N THR A 698 -29.25 -29.94 -29.43
CA THR A 698 -29.43 -29.67 -28.00
C THR A 698 -29.50 -28.16 -27.78
N ALA A 699 -30.61 -27.65 -27.26
CA ALA A 699 -30.74 -26.23 -26.94
C ALA A 699 -30.44 -25.99 -25.45
N ARG A 700 -29.65 -24.96 -25.14
CA ARG A 700 -29.52 -24.42 -23.78
C ARG A 700 -30.07 -23.00 -23.75
N LEU A 701 -30.98 -22.76 -22.82
CA LEU A 701 -31.60 -21.46 -22.58
C LEU A 701 -30.88 -20.76 -21.42
N TYR A 702 -30.56 -19.49 -21.60
CA TYR A 702 -29.96 -18.65 -20.56
C TYR A 702 -30.72 -17.32 -20.47
N LYS A 703 -30.93 -16.84 -19.23
CA LYS A 703 -31.61 -15.58 -18.97
C LYS A 703 -30.60 -14.43 -19.01
N ASN A 704 -30.77 -13.48 -19.93
CA ASN A 704 -29.97 -12.26 -20.01
C ASN A 704 -30.90 -11.06 -19.82
N GLY A 705 -30.97 -10.56 -18.58
CA GLY A 705 -31.95 -9.55 -18.17
C GLY A 705 -33.39 -10.02 -18.38
N SER A 706 -34.16 -9.26 -19.15
CA SER A 706 -35.57 -9.53 -19.48
C SER A 706 -35.77 -10.53 -20.64
N ALA A 707 -34.69 -11.00 -21.28
CA ALA A 707 -34.75 -11.88 -22.45
C ALA A 707 -34.25 -13.31 -22.13
N LEU A 708 -34.88 -14.31 -22.75
CA LEU A 708 -34.33 -15.66 -22.85
C LEU A 708 -33.54 -15.77 -24.16
N VAL A 709 -32.28 -16.17 -24.06
CA VAL A 709 -31.39 -16.43 -25.20
C VAL A 709 -31.24 -17.94 -25.36
N ALA A 710 -31.46 -18.45 -26.57
CA ALA A 710 -31.31 -19.86 -26.90
C ALA A 710 -30.00 -20.07 -27.69
N ASN A 711 -29.09 -20.84 -27.11
CA ASN A 711 -27.93 -21.38 -27.83
C ASN A 711 -28.28 -22.80 -28.26
N VAL A 712 -28.43 -23.00 -29.57
CA VAL A 712 -28.66 -24.32 -30.16
C VAL A 712 -27.31 -24.90 -30.60
N PHE A 713 -26.99 -26.09 -30.08
CA PHE A 713 -25.80 -26.84 -30.41
C PHE A 713 -26.19 -28.00 -31.34
N THR A 714 -25.62 -28.01 -32.54
CA THR A 714 -25.69 -29.13 -33.48
C THR A 714 -24.54 -30.12 -33.24
N ALA A 715 -24.67 -31.34 -33.76
CA ALA A 715 -23.69 -32.42 -33.55
C ALA A 715 -22.26 -32.13 -34.09
N ASP A 716 -22.10 -31.06 -34.89
CA ASP A 716 -20.82 -30.56 -35.41
C ASP A 716 -20.19 -29.45 -34.55
N ASN A 717 -20.77 -29.15 -33.38
CA ASN A 717 -20.38 -28.04 -32.49
C ASN A 717 -20.46 -26.63 -33.12
N SER A 718 -21.12 -26.44 -34.26
CA SER A 718 -21.37 -25.08 -34.76
C SER A 718 -22.45 -24.38 -33.92
N SER A 719 -22.10 -23.24 -33.31
CA SER A 719 -23.04 -22.47 -32.48
C SER A 719 -23.76 -21.41 -33.32
N LYS A 720 -25.09 -21.46 -33.38
CA LYS A 720 -25.91 -20.34 -33.88
C LYS A 720 -26.80 -19.79 -32.76
N THR A 721 -26.69 -18.49 -32.53
CA THR A 721 -27.44 -17.75 -31.50
C THR A 721 -28.71 -17.18 -32.08
N GLY A 722 -29.87 -17.56 -31.54
CA GLY A 722 -31.17 -17.02 -31.91
C GLY A 722 -31.76 -16.14 -30.80
N ILE A 723 -32.33 -14.99 -31.17
CA ILE A 723 -33.07 -14.12 -30.24
C ILE A 723 -34.55 -14.55 -30.29
N ILE A 724 -35.08 -15.01 -29.16
CA ILE A 724 -36.51 -15.35 -29.04
C ILE A 724 -37.27 -14.11 -28.58
N HIS A 725 -38.25 -13.67 -29.37
CA HIS A 725 -39.15 -12.59 -28.98
C HIS A 725 -40.23 -13.10 -28.01
N TYR A 726 -40.32 -12.45 -26.84
CA TYR A 726 -41.17 -12.85 -25.74
C TYR A 726 -42.56 -12.19 -25.80
N GLN A 727 -43.59 -13.00 -25.51
CA GLN A 727 -44.91 -12.59 -25.04
C GLN A 727 -45.24 -13.52 -23.84
N PRO A 728 -45.78 -13.04 -22.71
CA PRO A 728 -45.96 -13.88 -21.50
C PRO A 728 -46.94 -15.06 -21.73
N GLY A 729 -46.87 -16.23 -21.07
CA GLY A 729 -46.08 -16.73 -19.92
C GLY A 729 -46.41 -18.23 -19.71
N GLN A 730 -46.52 -18.85 -18.52
CA GLN A 730 -46.57 -18.44 -17.10
C GLN A 730 -45.22 -18.74 -16.38
N TYR A 731 -45.24 -18.70 -15.04
CA TYR A 731 -44.24 -19.23 -14.12
C TYR A 731 -42.94 -18.42 -14.05
N SER A 732 -42.29 -18.47 -12.88
CA SER A 732 -40.98 -17.88 -12.65
C SER A 732 -39.91 -18.96 -12.72
N LEU A 733 -39.05 -18.90 -13.74
CA LEU A 733 -37.84 -19.72 -13.81
C LEU A 733 -36.68 -19.03 -13.08
N ASN A 734 -36.01 -19.80 -12.23
CA ASN A 734 -34.82 -19.41 -11.50
C ASN A 734 -33.54 -19.74 -12.30
N SER A 735 -32.41 -19.16 -11.88
CA SER A 735 -31.11 -19.43 -12.50
C SER A 735 -30.61 -20.83 -12.11
N GLY A 736 -30.92 -21.83 -12.93
CA GLY A 736 -30.49 -23.23 -12.74
C GLY A 736 -31.49 -24.27 -13.26
N ASP A 737 -32.74 -23.86 -13.51
CA ASP A 737 -33.81 -24.77 -13.91
C ASP A 737 -33.54 -25.35 -15.31
N THR A 738 -33.72 -26.67 -15.47
CA THR A 738 -33.47 -27.40 -16.72
C THR A 738 -34.79 -27.88 -17.34
N ILE A 739 -35.14 -27.36 -18.52
CA ILE A 739 -36.34 -27.75 -19.26
C ILE A 739 -35.95 -28.71 -20.39
N ASN A 740 -36.54 -29.91 -20.41
CA ASN A 740 -36.39 -30.85 -21.50
C ASN A 740 -37.47 -30.61 -22.55
N LEU A 741 -37.08 -30.48 -23.83
CA LEU A 741 -38.00 -30.33 -24.95
C LEU A 741 -38.00 -31.59 -25.81
N LYS A 742 -39.19 -32.19 -26.00
CA LYS A 742 -39.39 -33.30 -26.94
C LYS A 742 -39.89 -32.72 -28.27
N ILE A 743 -39.12 -32.91 -29.35
CA ILE A 743 -39.50 -32.49 -30.70
C ILE A 743 -39.96 -33.74 -31.45
N GLU A 744 -41.24 -33.82 -31.80
CA GLU A 744 -41.75 -34.90 -32.64
C GLU A 744 -41.61 -34.53 -34.12
N THR A 745 -41.09 -35.47 -34.91
CA THR A 745 -40.68 -35.26 -36.30
C THR A 745 -41.86 -35.12 -37.26
N ALA A 746 -41.90 -34.00 -37.99
CA ALA A 746 -42.66 -33.89 -39.23
C ALA A 746 -41.70 -34.01 -40.43
N SER A 747 -41.92 -35.00 -41.30
CA SER A 747 -41.17 -35.16 -42.54
C SER A 747 -41.63 -34.18 -43.61
N LEU A 748 -40.68 -33.53 -44.28
CA LEU A 748 -40.91 -32.53 -45.32
C LEU A 748 -40.68 -33.14 -46.71
N THR A 749 -41.71 -33.12 -47.55
CA THR A 749 -41.52 -33.11 -49.01
C THR A 749 -41.33 -31.67 -49.49
N THR A 750 -40.57 -31.48 -50.56
CA THR A 750 -40.15 -30.18 -51.09
C THR A 750 -41.31 -29.23 -51.41
N GLU A 751 -41.07 -27.92 -51.25
CA GLU A 751 -41.97 -26.78 -51.51
C GLU A 751 -42.96 -26.36 -50.41
N GLN A 752 -42.46 -26.04 -49.21
CA GLN A 752 -43.05 -24.98 -48.37
C GLN A 752 -41.96 -24.11 -47.72
N SER A 753 -42.18 -22.79 -47.69
CA SER A 753 -41.21 -21.80 -47.18
C SER A 753 -41.36 -21.45 -45.69
N SER A 754 -42.28 -22.11 -44.98
CA SER A 754 -42.45 -21.98 -43.53
C SER A 754 -43.05 -23.25 -42.93
N LEU A 755 -42.46 -23.76 -41.83
CA LEU A 755 -43.09 -24.78 -40.98
C LEU A 755 -43.46 -24.18 -39.63
N SER A 756 -44.61 -24.59 -39.10
CA SER A 756 -45.04 -24.30 -37.74
C SER A 756 -45.13 -25.61 -36.96
N PHE A 757 -44.30 -25.74 -35.92
CA PHE A 757 -44.36 -26.87 -34.99
C PHE A 757 -45.13 -26.46 -33.74
N ALA A 758 -45.94 -27.35 -33.18
CA ALA A 758 -46.39 -27.23 -31.80
C ALA A 758 -45.36 -27.93 -30.90
N VAL A 759 -45.01 -27.32 -29.78
CA VAL A 759 -44.16 -27.92 -28.75
C VAL A 759 -45.00 -27.95 -27.47
N GLU A 760 -45.30 -29.15 -27.00
CA GLU A 760 -45.98 -29.37 -25.73
C GLU A 760 -44.91 -29.50 -24.64
N ILE A 761 -45.07 -28.75 -23.55
CA ILE A 761 -44.10 -28.70 -22.44
C ILE A 761 -44.77 -29.34 -21.22
N GLU A 762 -44.34 -30.56 -20.89
CA GLU A 762 -44.74 -31.24 -19.67
C GLU A 762 -43.76 -30.84 -18.55
N LEU A 763 -44.25 -30.07 -17.58
CA LEU A 763 -43.49 -29.72 -16.38
C LEU A 763 -43.68 -30.83 -15.34
N ALA A 764 -42.61 -31.57 -15.05
CA ALA A 764 -42.56 -32.43 -13.86
C ALA A 764 -42.63 -31.57 -12.59
N GLN A 765 -43.40 -32.03 -11.58
CA GLN A 765 -43.56 -31.36 -10.29
C GLN A 765 -42.30 -31.41 -9.42
#